data_AF-A0A967G7D5-F1
#
_entry.id   AF-A0A967G7D5-F1
#
_cell.length_a   1.000
_cell.length_b   1.000
_cell.length_c   1.000
_cell.angle_alpha   90.00
_cell.angle_beta   90.00
_cell.angle_gamma   90.00
#
_symmetry.space_group_name_H-M   'P 1'
#
loop_
_entity.id
_entity.type
_entity.pdbx_description
1 polymer ?
#
loop_
_entity_poly.entity_id
_entity_poly.type
_entity_poly.pdbx_seq_one_letter_code
_entity_poly.pdbx_strand_id
1 'polypeptide(L)'
;MGDGFLPPDTGSRAYNQHWYSIDSQITTETLGAVSPGLPQSAIDLTARFARVTNTGFPTHAAQLYAAIYANAFFEPNVVTLVTEALNAIPTTSRTHHVATDILNWYKADAGDGILDWRQTRQKLYDYYAGQYSYGRYYNWLESTVNTGATILAILYGRGDFKDTVQIAVLAGWDCDCNPATAGGLIGIINGFSHLPPDLTDSNICGDVYENVYRPYLPDPNQYIPQYDNISNIATRLTNLAEQNILNNGGYITGSGPARTCHIPDTVTIIPEPEKPDPSGPAGLVEQATVAGITVTPNAAVQRYNTDKDRENLYSIIDGIKDNSHNGHKAYYSYLSDPDARPEHDWYQLGFSQPVKFEQITFCTGDVVWNRINNYYRHDNARGGFFDDLTVEILRDSRYIEPANLQMAPPLDRFKMYQTINFSFSPTVGDAIRIIGTPGGTERFTTIMELEAQGDIAPGLYTASVQIANGQLQRSDVSKITVIFSDDVTITPDDIQLFGITYGTVLDAGQIDFAYDDFLFQLTLKFDTDNDANFTDSLPDDTYQLMLDCNSITDAAGQTLLDDDPNPSDGFYTVEFHRLFGDADGSAIVNFTDFSILALHWKEDPADTGLDSNADDLLNFLDIPPFVENWLSSLTY
;
A
#
# COMPACT_ATOMS: atom_id res chain seq x y z
N MET A 1 3.18 -27.41 -5.70
CA MET A 1 3.21 -28.80 -5.19
C MET A 1 4.41 -29.58 -5.72
N GLY A 2 4.65 -29.64 -7.03
CA GLY A 2 5.82 -30.34 -7.60
C GLY A 2 7.17 -29.84 -7.06
N ASP A 3 7.24 -28.55 -6.71
CA ASP A 3 8.44 -27.89 -6.19
C ASP A 3 8.56 -27.91 -4.65
N GLY A 4 7.72 -28.69 -3.94
CA GLY A 4 7.83 -28.88 -2.49
C GLY A 4 7.11 -27.84 -1.59
N PHE A 5 6.51 -26.80 -2.16
CA PHE A 5 5.68 -25.84 -1.41
C PHE A 5 4.40 -26.50 -0.87
N LEU A 6 3.95 -26.04 0.30
CA LEU A 6 2.69 -26.43 0.96
C LEU A 6 1.66 -25.29 0.89
N PRO A 7 0.34 -25.56 0.95
CA PRO A 7 -0.64 -24.49 1.14
C PRO A 7 -0.36 -23.66 2.41
N PRO A 8 -0.55 -22.33 2.38
CA PRO A 8 -1.12 -21.53 1.29
C PRO A 8 -0.11 -21.10 0.20
N ASP A 9 1.18 -21.40 0.36
CA ASP A 9 2.22 -20.97 -0.59
C ASP A 9 2.00 -21.54 -2.00
N THR A 10 1.39 -22.73 -2.11
CA THR A 10 1.00 -23.33 -3.38
C THR A 10 -0.07 -22.56 -4.15
N GLY A 11 -0.91 -21.76 -3.47
CA GLY A 11 -1.87 -20.86 -4.09
C GLY A 11 -1.34 -19.43 -4.26
N SER A 12 -0.15 -19.15 -3.74
CA SER A 12 0.42 -17.80 -3.75
C SER A 12 0.83 -17.36 -5.15
N ARG A 13 0.80 -16.04 -5.38
CA ARG A 13 1.28 -15.44 -6.64
C ARG A 13 2.77 -15.67 -6.88
N ALA A 14 3.55 -15.78 -5.81
CA ALA A 14 5.00 -15.96 -5.85
C ALA A 14 5.38 -17.31 -6.46
N TYR A 15 4.64 -18.37 -6.10
CA TYR A 15 5.00 -19.75 -6.45
C TYR A 15 4.05 -20.41 -7.45
N ASN A 16 2.84 -19.86 -7.67
CA ASN A 16 1.87 -20.39 -8.62
C ASN A 16 1.60 -19.41 -9.77
N GLN A 17 2.04 -19.76 -10.98
CA GLN A 17 1.81 -18.95 -12.18
C GLN A 17 0.33 -18.89 -12.64
N HIS A 18 -0.55 -19.69 -12.05
CA HIS A 18 -1.98 -19.78 -12.34
C HIS A 18 -2.85 -19.37 -11.13
N TRP A 19 -2.29 -18.64 -10.16
CA TRP A 19 -3.00 -18.23 -8.95
C TRP A 19 -4.30 -17.45 -9.20
N TYR A 20 -4.44 -16.83 -10.37
CA TYR A 20 -5.59 -15.99 -10.79
C TYR A 20 -6.73 -16.78 -11.44
N SER A 21 -6.52 -18.06 -11.72
CA SER A 21 -7.48 -18.91 -12.42
C SER A 21 -8.69 -19.24 -11.56
N ILE A 22 -9.74 -19.76 -12.19
CA ILE A 22 -11.02 -20.07 -11.57
C ILE A 22 -11.02 -21.32 -10.64
N ASP A 23 -9.90 -22.03 -10.49
CA ASP A 23 -9.80 -23.34 -9.81
C ASP A 23 -10.51 -23.43 -8.44
N SER A 24 -10.34 -22.43 -7.57
CA SER A 24 -11.03 -22.41 -6.27
C SER A 24 -12.53 -22.16 -6.36
N GLN A 25 -12.99 -21.37 -7.33
CA GLN A 25 -14.41 -21.07 -7.53
C GLN A 25 -15.20 -22.31 -7.97
N ILE A 26 -14.59 -23.24 -8.70
CA ILE A 26 -15.26 -24.42 -9.30
C ILE A 26 -15.22 -25.68 -8.41
N THR A 27 -14.71 -25.54 -7.20
CA THR A 27 -14.47 -26.67 -6.28
C THR A 27 -15.02 -26.46 -4.87
N THR A 28 -15.61 -25.30 -4.60
CA THR A 28 -15.94 -24.84 -3.23
C THR A 28 -17.43 -24.61 -3.00
N GLU A 29 -18.27 -24.77 -4.02
CA GLU A 29 -19.73 -24.69 -3.90
C GLU A 29 -20.28 -25.70 -2.89
N THR A 30 -19.65 -26.87 -2.82
CA THR A 30 -20.00 -27.91 -1.84
C THR A 30 -19.75 -27.45 -0.40
N LEU A 31 -18.79 -26.55 -0.16
CA LEU A 31 -18.52 -25.98 1.17
C LEU A 31 -19.62 -25.02 1.61
N GLY A 32 -20.22 -24.29 0.67
CA GLY A 32 -21.46 -23.55 0.90
C GLY A 32 -22.66 -24.47 1.13
N ALA A 33 -22.79 -25.53 0.32
CA ALA A 33 -23.88 -26.50 0.44
C ALA A 33 -23.89 -27.26 1.79
N VAL A 34 -22.72 -27.49 2.40
CA VAL A 34 -22.61 -28.08 3.76
C VAL A 34 -22.65 -27.03 4.87
N SER A 35 -22.98 -25.77 4.56
CA SER A 35 -23.08 -24.67 5.51
C SER A 35 -24.43 -23.96 5.42
N PRO A 36 -25.58 -24.69 5.39
CA PRO A 36 -26.88 -24.06 5.19
C PRO A 36 -27.16 -23.05 6.29
N GLY A 37 -27.43 -21.79 5.90
CA GLY A 37 -27.68 -20.68 6.82
C GLY A 37 -26.47 -20.24 7.65
N LEU A 38 -25.27 -20.72 7.33
CA LEU A 38 -24.02 -20.43 8.03
C LEU A 38 -22.98 -19.79 7.10
N PRO A 39 -23.24 -18.59 6.55
CA PRO A 39 -22.36 -17.95 5.56
C PRO A 39 -20.93 -17.71 6.09
N GLN A 40 -20.75 -17.37 7.37
CA GLN A 40 -19.40 -17.22 7.94
C GLN A 40 -18.61 -18.54 7.91
N SER A 41 -19.24 -19.64 8.32
CA SER A 41 -18.61 -20.96 8.27
C SER A 41 -18.28 -21.36 6.83
N ALA A 42 -19.17 -21.05 5.87
CA ALA A 42 -18.95 -21.28 4.46
C ALA A 42 -17.70 -20.55 3.94
N ILE A 43 -17.56 -19.25 4.24
CA ILE A 43 -16.41 -18.48 3.77
C ILE A 43 -15.09 -18.87 4.45
N ASP A 44 -15.12 -19.27 5.71
CA ASP A 44 -13.92 -19.73 6.44
C ASP A 44 -13.40 -21.06 5.89
N LEU A 45 -14.30 -22.02 5.64
CA LEU A 45 -13.96 -23.31 5.03
C LEU A 45 -13.43 -23.09 3.61
N THR A 46 -14.10 -22.23 2.84
CA THR A 46 -13.72 -21.91 1.47
C THR A 46 -12.37 -21.20 1.39
N ALA A 47 -12.09 -20.24 2.27
CA ALA A 47 -10.79 -19.56 2.32
C ALA A 47 -9.63 -20.55 2.48
N ARG A 48 -9.76 -21.51 3.42
CA ARG A 48 -8.74 -22.52 3.68
C ARG A 48 -8.50 -23.42 2.48
N PHE A 49 -9.57 -23.85 1.80
CA PHE A 49 -9.47 -24.71 0.63
C PHE A 49 -8.94 -23.95 -0.60
N ALA A 50 -9.48 -22.76 -0.88
CA ALA A 50 -9.13 -21.95 -2.02
C ALA A 50 -7.64 -21.59 -2.04
N ARG A 51 -7.03 -21.36 -0.88
CA ARG A 51 -5.59 -21.04 -0.74
C ARG A 51 -4.65 -22.18 -1.11
N VAL A 52 -5.16 -23.38 -1.38
CA VAL A 52 -4.37 -24.47 -1.98
C VAL A 52 -3.94 -24.11 -3.40
N THR A 53 -4.80 -23.45 -4.18
CA THR A 53 -4.59 -23.17 -5.61
C THR A 53 -4.58 -21.68 -5.95
N ASN A 54 -5.19 -20.82 -5.13
CA ASN A 54 -5.42 -19.41 -5.46
C ASN A 54 -5.10 -18.46 -4.31
N THR A 55 -5.01 -17.17 -4.61
CA THR A 55 -4.92 -16.10 -3.60
C THR A 55 -5.52 -14.78 -4.12
N GLY A 56 -6.09 -13.98 -3.23
CA GLY A 56 -6.73 -12.70 -3.57
C GLY A 56 -8.09 -12.89 -4.25
N PHE A 57 -8.35 -12.16 -5.35
CA PHE A 57 -9.67 -12.12 -5.98
C PHE A 57 -10.31 -13.49 -6.32
N PRO A 58 -9.58 -14.54 -6.77
CA PRO A 58 -10.23 -15.83 -7.01
C PRO A 58 -10.66 -16.53 -5.72
N THR A 59 -9.93 -16.34 -4.62
CA THR A 59 -10.35 -16.79 -3.28
C THR A 59 -11.64 -16.09 -2.87
N HIS A 60 -11.74 -14.78 -3.13
CA HIS A 60 -12.95 -14.03 -2.83
C HIS A 60 -14.12 -14.50 -3.73
N ALA A 61 -13.87 -14.85 -5.00
CA ALA A 61 -14.92 -15.43 -5.86
C ALA A 61 -15.47 -16.75 -5.29
N ALA A 62 -14.58 -17.63 -4.84
CA ALA A 62 -14.97 -18.86 -4.16
C ALA A 62 -15.82 -18.56 -2.90
N GLN A 63 -15.39 -17.63 -2.05
CA GLN A 63 -16.12 -17.24 -0.84
C GLN A 63 -17.50 -16.63 -1.15
N LEU A 64 -17.59 -15.79 -2.18
CA LEU A 64 -18.85 -15.21 -2.65
C LEU A 64 -19.86 -16.31 -3.00
N TYR A 65 -19.46 -17.27 -3.85
CA TYR A 65 -20.37 -18.37 -4.22
C TYR A 65 -20.69 -19.31 -3.06
N ALA A 66 -19.73 -19.58 -2.17
CA ALA A 66 -19.99 -20.37 -0.97
C ALA A 66 -21.04 -19.69 -0.07
N ALA A 67 -20.98 -18.36 0.08
CA ALA A 67 -21.99 -17.59 0.80
C ALA A 67 -23.36 -17.61 0.10
N ILE A 68 -23.39 -17.44 -1.23
CA ILE A 68 -24.62 -17.57 -2.03
C ILE A 68 -25.26 -18.96 -1.80
N TYR A 69 -24.47 -20.02 -1.88
CA TYR A 69 -24.94 -21.41 -1.65
C TYR A 69 -25.44 -21.63 -0.23
N ALA A 70 -24.74 -21.12 0.78
CA ALA A 70 -25.15 -21.22 2.18
C ALA A 70 -26.51 -20.56 2.42
N ASN A 71 -26.76 -19.40 1.81
CA ASN A 71 -28.00 -18.64 1.98
C ASN A 71 -29.16 -19.16 1.10
N ALA A 72 -28.87 -19.82 -0.02
CA ALA A 72 -29.87 -20.28 -0.98
C ALA A 72 -30.90 -21.29 -0.44
N PHE A 73 -30.62 -21.93 0.69
CA PHE A 73 -31.59 -22.79 1.38
C PHE A 73 -32.78 -22.01 1.97
N PHE A 74 -32.61 -20.69 2.17
CA PHE A 74 -33.58 -19.84 2.87
C PHE A 74 -34.04 -18.63 2.04
N GLU A 75 -33.27 -18.22 1.03
CA GLU A 75 -33.60 -17.10 0.16
C GLU A 75 -33.64 -17.55 -1.31
N PRO A 76 -34.83 -17.62 -1.96
CA PRO A 76 -34.96 -18.04 -3.35
C PRO A 76 -34.70 -16.91 -4.37
N ASN A 77 -34.68 -15.65 -3.95
CA ASN A 77 -34.45 -14.52 -4.83
C ASN A 77 -32.94 -14.36 -5.12
N VAL A 78 -32.56 -14.68 -6.34
CA VAL A 78 -31.16 -14.59 -6.81
C VAL A 78 -30.55 -13.19 -6.73
N VAL A 79 -31.35 -12.14 -6.88
CA VAL A 79 -30.88 -10.75 -6.74
C VAL A 79 -30.52 -10.48 -5.28
N THR A 80 -31.38 -10.91 -4.35
CA THR A 80 -31.13 -10.82 -2.91
C THR A 80 -29.88 -11.62 -2.53
N LEU A 81 -29.79 -12.88 -2.96
CA LEU A 81 -28.63 -13.74 -2.68
C LEU A 81 -27.30 -13.11 -3.12
N VAL A 82 -27.22 -12.62 -4.36
CA VAL A 82 -26.00 -11.97 -4.87
C VAL A 82 -25.71 -10.69 -4.08
N THR A 83 -26.73 -9.89 -3.78
CA THR A 83 -26.58 -8.63 -3.03
C THR A 83 -26.06 -8.89 -1.61
N GLU A 84 -26.63 -9.86 -0.90
CA GLU A 84 -26.23 -10.17 0.48
C GLU A 84 -24.85 -10.82 0.56
N ALA A 85 -24.52 -11.67 -0.42
CA ALA A 85 -23.22 -12.35 -0.46
C ALA A 85 -22.05 -11.40 -0.73
N LEU A 86 -22.30 -10.19 -1.27
CA LEU A 86 -21.28 -9.15 -1.36
C LEU A 86 -20.69 -8.76 0.00
N ASN A 87 -21.41 -8.95 1.10
CA ASN A 87 -20.91 -8.73 2.47
C ASN A 87 -19.89 -9.79 2.92
N ALA A 88 -19.84 -10.93 2.22
CA ALA A 88 -18.97 -12.05 2.55
C ALA A 88 -17.55 -11.91 1.97
N ILE A 89 -17.35 -10.89 1.15
CA ILE A 89 -16.06 -10.55 0.55
C ILE A 89 -15.78 -9.07 0.77
N PRO A 90 -14.51 -8.68 0.88
CA PRO A 90 -14.21 -7.30 1.16
C PRO A 90 -14.46 -6.43 -0.09
N THR A 91 -14.96 -5.21 0.16
CA THR A 91 -15.48 -4.31 -0.88
C THR A 91 -14.44 -3.89 -1.92
N THR A 92 -13.15 -4.03 -1.62
CA THR A 92 -12.03 -3.67 -2.50
C THR A 92 -11.67 -4.81 -3.47
N SER A 93 -12.23 -5.99 -3.25
CA SER A 93 -12.01 -7.14 -4.11
C SER A 93 -12.44 -6.87 -5.55
N ARG A 94 -11.57 -7.22 -6.51
CA ARG A 94 -11.94 -7.28 -7.93
C ARG A 94 -13.19 -8.14 -8.17
N THR A 95 -13.41 -9.17 -7.35
CA THR A 95 -14.61 -10.01 -7.37
C THR A 95 -15.85 -9.23 -6.93
N HIS A 96 -15.73 -8.41 -5.88
CA HIS A 96 -16.82 -7.54 -5.42
C HIS A 96 -17.21 -6.55 -6.52
N HIS A 97 -16.24 -5.98 -7.24
CA HIS A 97 -16.53 -5.05 -8.33
C HIS A 97 -17.23 -5.72 -9.51
N VAL A 98 -16.70 -6.84 -10.01
CA VAL A 98 -17.35 -7.51 -11.15
C VAL A 98 -18.75 -7.99 -10.79
N ALA A 99 -18.96 -8.47 -9.55
CA ALA A 99 -20.28 -8.84 -9.06
C ALA A 99 -21.24 -7.64 -8.99
N THR A 100 -20.77 -6.52 -8.45
CA THR A 100 -21.53 -5.26 -8.33
C THR A 100 -21.86 -4.66 -9.69
N ASP A 101 -20.92 -4.63 -10.63
CA ASP A 101 -21.13 -4.14 -11.99
C ASP A 101 -22.21 -4.95 -12.71
N ILE A 102 -22.11 -6.28 -12.66
CA ILE A 102 -23.12 -7.16 -13.28
C ILE A 102 -24.50 -6.96 -12.64
N LEU A 103 -24.56 -6.84 -11.29
CA LEU A 103 -25.80 -6.57 -10.57
C LEU A 103 -26.41 -5.21 -10.96
N ASN A 104 -25.59 -4.18 -11.09
CA ASN A 104 -26.03 -2.84 -11.48
C ASN A 104 -26.50 -2.80 -12.94
N TRP A 105 -25.77 -3.45 -13.85
CA TRP A 105 -26.19 -3.57 -15.25
C TRP A 105 -27.50 -4.35 -15.37
N TYR A 106 -27.68 -5.44 -14.61
CA TYR A 106 -28.95 -6.15 -14.53
C TYR A 106 -30.09 -5.27 -14.01
N LYS A 107 -29.86 -4.50 -12.93
CA LYS A 107 -30.87 -3.58 -12.37
C LYS A 107 -31.27 -2.48 -13.37
N ALA A 108 -30.31 -1.96 -14.14
CA ALA A 108 -30.57 -0.99 -15.20
C ALA A 108 -31.42 -1.60 -16.31
N ASP A 109 -31.01 -2.76 -16.85
CA ASP A 109 -31.77 -3.50 -17.88
C ASP A 109 -33.19 -3.85 -17.40
N ALA A 110 -33.34 -4.25 -16.14
CA ALA A 110 -34.64 -4.53 -15.51
C ALA A 110 -35.52 -3.27 -15.40
N GLY A 111 -34.93 -2.11 -15.08
CA GLY A 111 -35.61 -0.82 -15.02
C GLY A 111 -36.12 -0.35 -16.38
N ASP A 112 -35.36 -0.64 -17.44
CA ASP A 112 -35.72 -0.34 -18.83
C ASP A 112 -36.72 -1.36 -19.43
N GLY A 113 -36.98 -2.46 -18.71
CA GLY A 113 -37.92 -3.52 -19.10
C GLY A 113 -37.40 -4.45 -20.20
N ILE A 114 -36.12 -4.34 -20.58
CA ILE A 114 -35.47 -5.15 -21.62
C ILE A 114 -34.26 -5.84 -20.98
N LEU A 115 -34.42 -7.12 -20.64
CA LEU A 115 -33.34 -7.95 -20.13
C LEU A 115 -32.54 -8.54 -21.30
N ASP A 116 -31.39 -7.96 -21.62
CA ASP A 116 -30.47 -8.49 -22.63
C ASP A 116 -29.11 -8.89 -22.03
N TRP A 117 -29.03 -10.16 -21.61
CA TRP A 117 -27.81 -10.73 -21.06
C TRP A 117 -26.62 -10.62 -22.01
N ARG A 118 -26.84 -10.55 -23.33
CA ARG A 118 -25.74 -10.44 -24.32
C ARG A 118 -25.08 -9.07 -24.25
N GLN A 119 -25.86 -8.03 -24.01
CA GLN A 119 -25.34 -6.67 -23.80
C GLN A 119 -24.52 -6.61 -22.51
N THR A 120 -25.03 -7.19 -21.42
CA THR A 120 -24.29 -7.29 -20.15
C THR A 120 -23.01 -8.11 -20.32
N ARG A 121 -23.05 -9.21 -21.08
CA ARG A 121 -21.86 -10.01 -21.41
C ARG A 121 -20.84 -9.22 -22.24
N GLN A 122 -21.30 -8.35 -23.15
CA GLN A 122 -20.42 -7.46 -23.90
C GLN A 122 -19.75 -6.44 -22.97
N LYS A 123 -20.50 -5.82 -22.05
CA LYS A 123 -19.93 -4.92 -21.01
C LYS A 123 -18.89 -5.66 -20.16
N LEU A 124 -19.19 -6.87 -19.71
CA LEU A 124 -18.23 -7.71 -18.98
C LEU A 124 -16.94 -7.92 -19.77
N TYR A 125 -17.05 -8.25 -21.07
CA TYR A 125 -15.89 -8.35 -21.94
C TYR A 125 -15.13 -7.02 -22.02
N ASP A 126 -15.77 -5.92 -22.37
CA ASP A 126 -15.11 -4.64 -22.61
C ASP A 126 -14.33 -4.14 -21.37
N TYR A 127 -14.92 -4.28 -20.18
CA TYR A 127 -14.36 -3.83 -18.90
C TYR A 127 -13.30 -4.77 -18.32
N TYR A 128 -13.45 -6.09 -18.48
CA TYR A 128 -12.63 -7.06 -17.74
C TYR A 128 -11.74 -7.94 -18.60
N ALA A 129 -11.93 -7.97 -19.93
CA ALA A 129 -11.08 -8.69 -20.88
C ALA A 129 -10.56 -7.83 -22.05
N GLY A 130 -11.33 -6.83 -22.47
CA GLY A 130 -11.12 -6.04 -23.67
C GLY A 130 -10.33 -4.75 -23.40
N GLN A 131 -10.65 -3.72 -24.18
CA GLN A 131 -9.92 -2.44 -24.20
C GLN A 131 -9.87 -1.72 -22.85
N TYR A 132 -10.89 -1.88 -21.99
CA TYR A 132 -10.94 -1.23 -20.67
C TYR A 132 -10.44 -2.14 -19.55
N SER A 133 -9.92 -3.33 -19.87
CA SER A 133 -9.22 -4.18 -18.89
C SER A 133 -7.85 -3.64 -18.52
N TYR A 134 -7.26 -2.78 -19.37
CA TYR A 134 -5.92 -2.23 -19.24
C TYR A 134 -4.82 -3.31 -19.08
N GLY A 135 -4.99 -4.46 -19.74
CA GLY A 135 -4.02 -5.56 -19.68
C GLY A 135 -4.08 -6.39 -18.39
N ARG A 136 -5.10 -6.20 -17.55
CA ARG A 136 -5.34 -6.97 -16.32
C ARG A 136 -6.07 -8.29 -16.55
N TYR A 137 -6.32 -8.61 -17.82
CA TYR A 137 -6.89 -9.86 -18.25
C TYR A 137 -5.79 -10.87 -18.54
N TYR A 138 -5.82 -12.00 -17.83
CA TYR A 138 -4.78 -13.01 -17.97
C TYR A 138 -5.08 -13.98 -19.12
N ASN A 139 -6.23 -14.65 -19.07
CA ASN A 139 -6.72 -15.58 -20.10
C ASN A 139 -8.19 -15.96 -19.80
N TRP A 140 -8.75 -16.88 -20.60
CA TRP A 140 -10.16 -17.27 -20.51
C TRP A 140 -10.53 -18.09 -19.26
N LEU A 141 -9.56 -18.59 -18.51
CA LEU A 141 -9.73 -19.26 -17.21
C LEU A 141 -9.65 -18.30 -16.02
N GLU A 142 -9.44 -17.00 -16.24
CA GLU A 142 -9.35 -16.03 -15.15
C GLU A 142 -10.66 -15.97 -14.34
N SER A 143 -10.55 -15.97 -13.01
CA SER A 143 -11.72 -15.97 -12.13
C SER A 143 -12.62 -14.74 -12.29
N THR A 144 -12.09 -13.56 -12.60
CA THR A 144 -12.91 -12.32 -12.73
C THR A 144 -14.02 -12.46 -13.77
N VAL A 145 -13.67 -12.84 -15.00
CA VAL A 145 -14.64 -12.93 -16.11
C VAL A 145 -15.61 -14.08 -15.91
N ASN A 146 -15.16 -15.18 -15.33
CA ASN A 146 -16.02 -16.33 -15.06
C ASN A 146 -16.94 -16.10 -13.85
N THR A 147 -16.49 -15.35 -12.84
CA THR A 147 -17.36 -14.85 -11.76
C THR A 147 -18.46 -13.97 -12.35
N GLY A 148 -18.10 -12.99 -13.20
CA GLY A 148 -19.08 -12.13 -13.85
C GLY A 148 -20.07 -12.90 -14.74
N ALA A 149 -19.59 -13.89 -15.50
CA ALA A 149 -20.41 -14.71 -16.38
C ALA A 149 -21.43 -15.56 -15.61
N THR A 150 -21.01 -16.13 -14.48
CA THR A 150 -21.89 -16.95 -13.62
C THR A 150 -22.95 -16.10 -12.91
N ILE A 151 -22.58 -14.94 -12.34
CA ILE A 151 -23.56 -14.00 -11.75
C ILE A 151 -24.56 -13.52 -12.80
N LEU A 152 -24.07 -13.18 -13.99
CA LEU A 152 -24.91 -12.81 -15.13
C LEU A 152 -25.92 -13.91 -15.44
N ALA A 153 -25.48 -15.17 -15.54
CA ALA A 153 -26.36 -16.28 -15.83
C ALA A 153 -27.44 -16.47 -14.77
N ILE A 154 -27.07 -16.40 -13.49
CA ILE A 154 -27.99 -16.55 -12.36
C ILE A 154 -29.06 -15.44 -12.35
N LEU A 155 -28.65 -14.18 -12.57
CA LEU A 155 -29.58 -13.04 -12.57
C LEU A 155 -30.53 -13.05 -13.76
N TYR A 156 -30.01 -13.27 -14.98
CA TYR A 156 -30.82 -13.27 -16.21
C TYR A 156 -31.64 -14.55 -16.40
N GLY A 157 -31.23 -15.65 -15.78
CA GLY A 157 -32.00 -16.90 -15.72
C GLY A 157 -33.20 -16.84 -14.76
N ARG A 158 -33.25 -15.86 -13.86
CA ARG A 158 -34.43 -15.53 -13.01
C ARG A 158 -34.98 -16.72 -12.21
N GLY A 159 -34.11 -17.62 -11.77
CA GLY A 159 -34.48 -18.82 -11.02
C GLY A 159 -34.96 -20.00 -11.86
N ASP A 160 -35.07 -19.85 -13.18
CA ASP A 160 -35.35 -20.98 -14.08
C ASP A 160 -34.06 -21.76 -14.36
N PHE A 161 -34.11 -23.08 -14.16
CA PHE A 161 -32.93 -23.94 -14.29
C PHE A 161 -32.38 -23.97 -15.72
N LYS A 162 -33.25 -24.09 -16.74
CA LYS A 162 -32.82 -24.25 -18.13
C LYS A 162 -32.27 -22.94 -18.68
N ASP A 163 -32.97 -21.82 -18.43
CA ASP A 163 -32.52 -20.51 -18.86
C ASP A 163 -31.18 -20.16 -18.19
N THR A 164 -31.06 -20.38 -16.88
CA THR A 164 -29.82 -20.12 -16.14
C THR A 164 -28.64 -20.91 -16.70
N VAL A 165 -28.78 -22.23 -16.85
CA VAL A 165 -27.71 -23.10 -17.37
C VAL A 165 -27.40 -22.76 -18.83
N GLN A 166 -28.41 -22.50 -19.66
CA GLN A 166 -28.21 -22.12 -21.06
C GLN A 166 -27.43 -20.82 -21.19
N ILE A 167 -27.77 -19.79 -20.40
CA ILE A 167 -27.05 -18.52 -20.42
C ILE A 167 -25.60 -18.71 -19.95
N ALA A 168 -25.38 -19.48 -18.87
CA ALA A 168 -24.04 -19.77 -18.37
C ALA A 168 -23.13 -20.45 -19.42
N VAL A 169 -23.67 -21.42 -20.16
CA VAL A 169 -22.95 -22.07 -21.28
C VAL A 169 -22.67 -21.08 -22.41
N LEU A 170 -23.67 -20.29 -22.81
CA LEU A 170 -23.57 -19.39 -23.97
C LEU A 170 -22.77 -18.11 -23.69
N ALA A 171 -22.56 -17.73 -22.43
CA ALA A 171 -21.71 -16.59 -22.05
C ALA A 171 -20.25 -16.80 -22.50
N GLY A 172 -19.79 -18.06 -22.56
CA GLY A 172 -18.48 -18.46 -23.04
C GLY A 172 -17.42 -18.51 -21.93
N TRP A 173 -16.16 -18.20 -22.28
CA TRP A 173 -14.98 -18.41 -21.42
C TRP A 173 -14.87 -19.86 -20.94
N ASP A 174 -14.79 -20.11 -19.64
CA ASP A 174 -14.73 -21.46 -19.08
C ASP A 174 -16.15 -22.00 -18.90
N CYS A 175 -16.69 -22.62 -19.96
CA CYS A 175 -18.12 -22.79 -20.13
C CYS A 175 -18.71 -24.09 -19.54
N ASP A 176 -17.90 -24.96 -18.94
CA ASP A 176 -18.36 -26.15 -18.21
C ASP A 176 -18.57 -25.86 -16.71
N CYS A 177 -17.74 -25.01 -16.12
CA CYS A 177 -17.79 -24.70 -14.70
C CYS A 177 -18.84 -23.66 -14.32
N ASN A 178 -18.97 -22.59 -15.10
CA ASN A 178 -20.00 -21.56 -14.89
C ASN A 178 -21.42 -22.15 -14.80
N PRO A 179 -21.87 -23.04 -15.71
CA PRO A 179 -23.18 -23.69 -15.57
C PRO A 179 -23.24 -24.71 -14.43
N ALA A 180 -22.13 -25.30 -14.01
CA ALA A 180 -22.12 -26.21 -12.85
C ALA A 180 -22.40 -25.44 -11.55
N THR A 181 -21.74 -24.30 -11.34
CA THR A 181 -21.99 -23.38 -10.22
C THR A 181 -23.40 -22.79 -10.29
N ALA A 182 -23.83 -22.30 -11.46
CA ALA A 182 -25.16 -21.69 -11.59
C ALA A 182 -26.28 -22.72 -11.43
N GLY A 183 -26.14 -23.91 -12.04
CA GLY A 183 -27.13 -24.98 -11.97
C GLY A 183 -27.23 -25.59 -10.58
N GLY A 184 -26.10 -25.79 -9.88
CA GLY A 184 -26.11 -26.27 -8.50
C GLY A 184 -26.85 -25.32 -7.56
N LEU A 185 -26.65 -24.00 -7.71
CA LEU A 185 -27.39 -22.99 -6.96
C LEU A 185 -28.90 -23.08 -7.20
N ILE A 186 -29.34 -23.08 -8.46
CA ILE A 186 -30.77 -23.19 -8.79
C ILE A 186 -31.35 -24.53 -8.31
N GLY A 187 -30.55 -25.59 -8.30
CA GLY A 187 -30.89 -26.88 -7.71
C GLY A 187 -31.16 -26.82 -6.21
N ILE A 188 -30.39 -26.04 -5.44
CA ILE A 188 -30.64 -25.81 -4.01
C ILE A 188 -31.95 -25.03 -3.82
N ILE A 189 -32.14 -23.95 -4.58
CA ILE A 189 -33.32 -23.07 -4.47
C ILE A 189 -34.61 -23.84 -4.76
N ASN A 190 -34.63 -24.60 -5.85
CA ASN A 190 -35.83 -25.29 -6.33
C ASN A 190 -36.01 -26.68 -5.69
N GLY A 191 -34.91 -27.32 -5.27
CA GLY A 191 -34.89 -28.73 -4.89
C GLY A 191 -35.06 -29.67 -6.09
N PHE A 192 -34.60 -30.92 -5.93
CA PHE A 192 -34.56 -31.92 -7.01
C PHE A 192 -35.94 -32.18 -7.64
N SER A 193 -37.03 -32.12 -6.86
CA SER A 193 -38.39 -32.38 -7.33
C SER A 193 -38.96 -31.35 -8.30
N HIS A 194 -38.38 -30.16 -8.35
CA HIS A 194 -38.84 -29.06 -9.23
C HIS A 194 -37.91 -28.84 -10.42
N LEU A 195 -36.89 -29.67 -10.58
CA LEU A 195 -36.04 -29.65 -11.77
C LEU A 195 -36.77 -30.27 -12.98
N PRO A 196 -36.39 -29.88 -14.21
CA PRO A 196 -37.04 -30.37 -15.42
C PRO A 196 -36.96 -31.91 -15.54
N PRO A 197 -38.07 -32.62 -15.83
CA PRO A 197 -38.07 -34.08 -15.92
C PRO A 197 -37.11 -34.64 -16.96
N ASP A 198 -36.84 -33.92 -18.04
CA ASP A 198 -35.87 -34.32 -19.06
C ASP A 198 -34.41 -34.25 -18.60
N LEU A 199 -34.16 -33.67 -17.42
CA LEU A 199 -32.86 -33.61 -16.76
C LEU A 199 -32.78 -34.50 -15.50
N THR A 200 -33.92 -34.92 -14.95
CA THR A 200 -33.98 -35.76 -13.73
C THR A 200 -34.49 -37.17 -13.97
N ASP A 201 -35.00 -37.49 -15.17
CA ASP A 201 -35.38 -38.85 -15.52
C ASP A 201 -34.14 -39.74 -15.46
N SER A 202 -34.16 -40.76 -14.60
CA SER A 202 -33.06 -41.71 -14.40
C SER A 202 -32.69 -42.48 -15.66
N ASN A 203 -33.56 -42.53 -16.67
CA ASN A 203 -33.28 -43.12 -17.98
C ASN A 203 -32.46 -42.19 -18.89
N ILE A 204 -32.43 -40.88 -18.60
CA ILE A 204 -31.73 -39.85 -19.37
C ILE A 204 -30.47 -39.41 -18.63
N CYS A 205 -30.60 -39.07 -17.34
CA CYS A 205 -29.51 -38.69 -16.45
C CYS A 205 -29.55 -39.59 -15.21
N GLY A 206 -28.71 -40.63 -15.20
CA GLY A 206 -28.71 -41.65 -14.15
C GLY A 206 -28.21 -41.14 -12.79
N ASP A 207 -28.37 -41.94 -11.74
CA ASP A 207 -27.89 -41.65 -10.38
C ASP A 207 -26.43 -42.07 -10.15
N VAL A 208 -25.69 -42.50 -11.19
CA VAL A 208 -24.34 -43.07 -11.04
C VAL A 208 -23.27 -42.07 -11.48
N TYR A 209 -22.29 -41.84 -10.60
CA TYR A 209 -21.02 -41.19 -10.88
C TYR A 209 -19.94 -42.24 -11.11
N GLU A 210 -19.22 -42.15 -12.24
CA GLU A 210 -18.12 -43.03 -12.59
C GLU A 210 -16.86 -42.21 -12.87
N ASN A 211 -15.80 -42.41 -12.10
CA ASN A 211 -14.51 -41.76 -12.35
C ASN A 211 -13.67 -42.57 -13.35
N VAL A 212 -13.78 -42.24 -14.64
CA VAL A 212 -13.06 -42.94 -15.72
C VAL A 212 -11.72 -42.30 -16.13
N TYR A 213 -11.41 -41.07 -15.69
CA TYR A 213 -10.27 -40.29 -16.19
C TYR A 213 -9.22 -39.89 -15.15
N ARG A 214 -9.51 -39.99 -13.84
CA ARG A 214 -8.55 -39.68 -12.77
C ARG A 214 -8.25 -40.91 -11.92
N PRO A 215 -7.47 -41.88 -12.43
CA PRO A 215 -7.02 -43.00 -11.64
C PRO A 215 -6.30 -42.48 -10.38
N TYR A 216 -6.59 -43.08 -9.21
CA TYR A 216 -6.03 -42.74 -7.89
C TYR A 216 -6.63 -41.54 -7.12
N LEU A 217 -7.73 -40.96 -7.61
CA LEU A 217 -8.61 -40.09 -6.82
C LEU A 217 -9.98 -40.78 -6.55
N PRO A 218 -10.36 -41.07 -5.28
CA PRO A 218 -9.52 -41.42 -4.14
C PRO A 218 -9.21 -42.94 -4.09
N ASP A 219 -8.01 -43.24 -3.61
CA ASP A 219 -7.42 -44.53 -3.17
C ASP A 219 -8.19 -45.84 -3.47
N PRO A 220 -7.70 -46.72 -4.39
CA PRO A 220 -8.27 -48.06 -4.61
C PRO A 220 -8.22 -48.99 -3.39
N ASN A 221 -7.58 -48.58 -2.28
CA ASN A 221 -7.52 -49.31 -1.02
C ASN A 221 -8.46 -48.74 0.07
N GLN A 222 -9.25 -47.68 -0.19
CA GLN A 222 -10.25 -47.16 0.75
C GLN A 222 -11.70 -47.38 0.28
N TYR A 223 -12.63 -47.31 1.23
CA TYR A 223 -14.06 -47.65 1.07
C TYR A 223 -14.90 -46.64 0.26
N ILE A 224 -14.28 -45.68 -0.46
CA ILE A 224 -15.01 -44.80 -1.37
C ILE A 224 -14.86 -45.39 -2.79
N PRO A 225 -15.93 -45.95 -3.37
CA PRO A 225 -15.80 -46.72 -4.60
C PRO A 225 -15.52 -45.83 -5.83
N GLN A 226 -14.81 -46.38 -6.83
CA GLN A 226 -14.61 -45.75 -8.16
C GLN A 226 -15.92 -45.44 -8.91
N TYR A 227 -17.01 -46.03 -8.41
CA TYR A 227 -18.39 -45.83 -8.78
C TYR A 227 -19.14 -45.39 -7.53
N ASP A 228 -19.92 -44.32 -7.58
CA ASP A 228 -20.80 -43.95 -6.48
C ASP A 228 -22.13 -43.45 -7.03
N ASN A 229 -23.12 -43.31 -6.16
CA ASN A 229 -24.38 -42.71 -6.54
C ASN A 229 -24.43 -41.24 -6.13
N ILE A 230 -25.02 -40.40 -6.97
CA ILE A 230 -25.27 -38.97 -6.67
C ILE A 230 -26.07 -38.87 -5.37
N SER A 231 -27.04 -39.75 -5.16
CA SER A 231 -27.82 -39.87 -3.93
C SER A 231 -26.97 -40.16 -2.68
N ASN A 232 -25.92 -40.99 -2.81
CA ASN A 232 -25.01 -41.28 -1.71
C ASN A 232 -24.10 -40.09 -1.40
N ILE A 233 -23.60 -39.41 -2.45
CA ILE A 233 -22.82 -38.17 -2.31
C ILE A 233 -23.66 -37.13 -1.56
N ALA A 234 -24.91 -36.91 -1.99
CA ALA A 234 -25.84 -35.98 -1.33
C ALA A 234 -26.09 -36.37 0.15
N THR A 235 -26.23 -37.66 0.45
CA THR A 235 -26.38 -38.15 1.84
C THR A 235 -25.16 -37.81 2.69
N ARG A 236 -23.94 -37.98 2.17
CA ARG A 236 -22.71 -37.62 2.89
C ARG A 236 -22.59 -36.11 3.09
N LEU A 237 -22.91 -35.31 2.07
CA LEU A 237 -22.94 -33.85 2.21
C LEU A 237 -23.96 -33.42 3.27
N THR A 238 -25.13 -34.06 3.33
CA THR A 238 -26.13 -33.81 4.37
C THR A 238 -25.58 -34.09 5.77
N ASN A 239 -24.87 -35.20 5.95
CA ASN A 239 -24.24 -35.54 7.23
C ASN A 239 -23.14 -34.53 7.61
N LEU A 240 -22.37 -34.02 6.64
CA LEU A 240 -21.40 -32.96 6.88
C LEU A 240 -22.07 -31.64 7.25
N ALA A 241 -23.20 -31.31 6.61
CA ALA A 241 -23.99 -30.14 6.95
C ALA A 241 -24.47 -30.19 8.41
N GLU A 242 -24.97 -31.33 8.86
CA GLU A 242 -25.38 -31.54 10.24
C GLU A 242 -24.24 -31.38 11.23
N GLN A 243 -23.07 -31.96 10.93
CA GLN A 243 -21.89 -31.77 11.75
C GLN A 243 -21.47 -30.30 11.80
N ASN A 244 -21.53 -29.61 10.67
CA ASN A 244 -21.18 -28.20 10.62
C ASN A 244 -22.14 -27.33 11.45
N ILE A 245 -23.44 -27.61 11.38
CA ILE A 245 -24.46 -26.95 12.21
C ILE A 245 -24.17 -27.16 13.70
N LEU A 246 -23.89 -28.39 14.12
CA LEU A 246 -23.56 -28.70 15.52
C LEU A 246 -22.28 -28.01 15.98
N ASN A 247 -21.23 -27.99 15.14
CA ASN A 247 -19.95 -27.34 15.46
C ASN A 247 -20.07 -25.82 15.62
N ASN A 248 -21.06 -25.20 14.97
CA ASN A 248 -21.31 -23.77 15.06
C ASN A 248 -22.38 -23.41 16.12
N GLY A 249 -22.78 -24.35 16.98
CA GLY A 249 -23.70 -24.09 18.09
C GLY A 249 -25.18 -24.32 17.78
N GLY A 250 -25.51 -24.88 16.62
CA GLY A 250 -26.84 -25.38 16.31
C GLY A 250 -27.16 -26.70 17.00
N TYR A 251 -28.39 -27.18 16.81
CA TYR A 251 -28.84 -28.46 17.37
C TYR A 251 -29.84 -29.17 16.46
N ILE A 252 -29.99 -30.48 16.64
CA ILE A 252 -30.88 -31.32 15.81
C ILE A 252 -31.97 -31.91 16.70
N THR A 253 -33.22 -31.83 16.25
CA THR A 253 -34.37 -32.47 16.89
C THR A 253 -35.02 -33.50 15.97
N GLY A 254 -35.62 -34.55 16.54
CA GLY A 254 -36.23 -35.63 15.75
C GLY A 254 -35.24 -36.73 15.34
N SER A 255 -35.67 -37.64 14.47
CA SER A 255 -34.84 -38.75 13.98
C SER A 255 -35.26 -39.20 12.59
N GLY A 256 -34.34 -39.87 11.87
CA GLY A 256 -34.57 -40.35 10.51
C GLY A 256 -34.86 -39.20 9.52
N PRO A 257 -35.73 -39.40 8.52
CA PRO A 257 -36.05 -38.39 7.51
C PRO A 257 -36.92 -37.22 8.04
N ALA A 258 -37.42 -37.30 9.27
CA ALA A 258 -38.22 -36.25 9.91
C ALA A 258 -37.41 -35.38 10.87
N ARG A 259 -36.07 -35.41 10.78
CA ARG A 259 -35.19 -34.58 11.60
C ARG A 259 -35.25 -33.11 11.18
N THR A 260 -35.11 -32.22 12.14
CA THR A 260 -35.08 -30.77 11.95
C THR A 260 -33.78 -30.24 12.51
N CYS A 261 -33.01 -29.55 11.68
CA CYS A 261 -31.79 -28.86 12.08
C CYS A 261 -32.13 -27.41 12.47
N HIS A 262 -31.72 -27.01 13.67
CA HIS A 262 -31.87 -25.65 14.18
C HIS A 262 -30.52 -24.96 14.03
N ILE A 263 -30.48 -23.97 13.16
CA ILE A 263 -29.30 -23.19 12.83
C ILE A 263 -29.26 -22.01 13.82
N PRO A 264 -28.10 -21.72 14.44
CA PRO A 264 -27.96 -20.58 15.35
C PRO A 264 -28.13 -19.26 14.57
N ASP A 265 -28.57 -18.21 15.27
CA ASP A 265 -28.62 -16.87 14.69
C ASP A 265 -27.25 -16.47 14.16
N THR A 266 -27.23 -15.82 13.00
CA THR A 266 -26.02 -15.57 12.23
C THR A 266 -25.04 -14.72 13.04
N VAL A 267 -23.82 -15.23 13.21
CA VAL A 267 -22.68 -14.42 13.64
C VAL A 267 -22.44 -13.34 12.58
N THR A 268 -22.10 -12.11 13.00
CA THR A 268 -21.66 -11.04 12.12
C THR A 268 -20.68 -11.60 11.08
N ILE A 269 -20.97 -11.42 9.80
CA ILE A 269 -20.06 -11.82 8.73
C ILE A 269 -18.81 -10.94 8.87
N ILE A 270 -17.67 -11.58 9.10
CA ILE A 270 -16.35 -10.96 9.12
C ILE A 270 -15.68 -11.37 7.81
N PRO A 271 -15.76 -10.52 6.76
CA PRO A 271 -14.98 -10.77 5.56
C PRO A 271 -13.49 -10.81 5.92
N GLU A 272 -12.68 -11.51 5.11
CA GLU A 272 -11.23 -11.46 5.31
C GLU A 272 -10.76 -9.99 5.31
N PRO A 273 -9.93 -9.56 6.28
CA PRO A 273 -9.47 -8.19 6.34
C PRO A 273 -8.67 -7.88 5.07
N GLU A 274 -9.16 -6.91 4.31
CA GLU A 274 -8.49 -6.41 3.13
C GLU A 274 -7.59 -5.27 3.53
N LYS A 275 -6.36 -5.30 3.02
CA LYS A 275 -5.53 -4.11 2.95
C LYS A 275 -5.57 -3.63 1.50
N PRO A 276 -5.96 -2.38 1.25
CA PRO A 276 -6.22 -1.33 2.25
C PRO A 276 -7.58 -1.37 3.01
N ASP A 277 -7.65 -0.69 4.18
CA ASP A 277 -8.83 -0.62 5.06
C ASP A 277 -9.91 0.30 4.49
N PRO A 278 -11.15 -0.18 4.27
CA PRO A 278 -12.22 0.61 3.69
C PRO A 278 -12.90 1.62 4.64
N SER A 279 -12.51 1.69 5.92
CA SER A 279 -13.24 2.38 6.98
C SER A 279 -12.91 3.88 7.12
N GLY A 280 -12.06 4.42 6.24
CA GLY A 280 -11.56 5.79 6.29
C GLY A 280 -10.11 5.85 6.78
N PRO A 281 -9.53 7.05 6.86
CA PRO A 281 -8.18 7.23 7.39
C PRO A 281 -8.07 6.70 8.81
N ALA A 282 -6.94 6.05 9.10
CA ALA A 282 -6.53 5.56 10.40
C ALA A 282 -5.20 6.21 10.80
N GLY A 283 -4.67 5.80 11.96
CA GLY A 283 -3.32 6.18 12.38
C GLY A 283 -3.10 7.69 12.47
N LEU A 284 -2.02 8.18 11.86
CA LEU A 284 -1.62 9.58 11.96
C LEU A 284 -2.53 10.51 11.16
N VAL A 285 -3.07 10.05 10.03
CA VAL A 285 -3.97 10.86 9.19
C VAL A 285 -5.32 11.08 9.88
N GLU A 286 -5.86 10.05 10.52
CA GLU A 286 -7.08 10.17 11.33
C GLU A 286 -6.90 11.19 12.45
N GLN A 287 -5.83 11.04 13.23
CA GLN A 287 -5.48 11.95 14.32
C GLN A 287 -5.35 13.39 13.83
N ALA A 288 -4.65 13.60 12.71
CA ALA A 288 -4.45 14.90 12.09
C ALA A 288 -5.78 15.53 11.67
N THR A 289 -6.63 14.76 10.99
CA THR A 289 -7.93 15.22 10.49
C THR A 289 -8.85 15.62 11.66
N VAL A 290 -8.90 14.82 12.72
CA VAL A 290 -9.68 15.12 13.94
C VAL A 290 -9.18 16.38 14.64
N ALA A 291 -7.87 16.61 14.65
CA ALA A 291 -7.24 17.81 15.21
C ALA A 291 -7.34 19.06 14.31
N GLY A 292 -7.90 18.94 13.10
CA GLY A 292 -8.00 20.04 12.14
C GLY A 292 -6.70 20.36 11.39
N ILE A 293 -5.72 19.46 11.44
CA ILE A 293 -4.48 19.52 10.65
C ILE A 293 -4.82 19.08 9.23
N THR A 294 -4.43 19.88 8.24
CA THR A 294 -4.71 19.55 6.83
C THR A 294 -3.67 18.55 6.32
N VAL A 295 -4.13 17.41 5.80
CA VAL A 295 -3.30 16.40 5.14
C VAL A 295 -3.46 16.53 3.63
N THR A 296 -2.36 16.71 2.90
CA THR A 296 -2.34 16.90 1.44
C THR A 296 -1.51 15.80 0.78
N PRO A 297 -2.11 14.96 -0.08
CA PRO A 297 -1.37 13.96 -0.82
C PRO A 297 -0.66 14.59 -2.02
N ASN A 298 0.52 14.08 -2.34
CA ASN A 298 1.33 14.54 -3.48
C ASN A 298 2.05 13.34 -4.14
N ALA A 299 2.47 13.49 -5.39
CA ALA A 299 3.18 12.45 -6.14
C ALA A 299 4.06 13.04 -7.25
N ALA A 300 5.01 12.22 -7.74
CA ALA A 300 5.92 12.57 -8.83
C ALA A 300 5.22 13.06 -10.09
N VAL A 301 4.04 12.50 -10.36
CA VAL A 301 3.13 12.98 -11.39
C VAL A 301 1.86 13.42 -10.69
N GLN A 302 1.51 14.70 -10.80
CA GLN A 302 0.32 15.26 -10.17
C GLN A 302 -0.88 15.18 -11.09
N ARG A 303 -1.92 14.49 -10.63
CA ARG A 303 -3.23 14.46 -11.28
C ARG A 303 -4.29 14.60 -10.21
N TYR A 304 -5.21 15.53 -10.43
CA TYR A 304 -6.32 15.77 -9.53
C TYR A 304 -7.60 15.79 -10.34
N ASN A 305 -8.40 14.74 -10.20
CA ASN A 305 -9.69 14.65 -10.85
C ASN A 305 -10.65 13.85 -9.98
N THR A 306 -11.49 14.54 -9.23
CA THR A 306 -12.50 13.94 -8.34
C THR A 306 -13.59 13.16 -9.07
N ASP A 307 -13.65 13.27 -10.39
CA ASP A 307 -14.58 12.53 -11.24
C ASP A 307 -13.92 11.30 -11.89
N LYS A 308 -12.63 11.04 -11.63
CA LYS A 308 -11.91 9.90 -12.20
C LYS A 308 -10.99 9.25 -11.17
N ASP A 309 -11.38 8.06 -10.74
CA ASP A 309 -10.68 7.22 -9.77
C ASP A 309 -9.14 7.16 -9.92
N ARG A 310 -8.62 6.91 -11.12
CA ARG A 310 -7.17 6.78 -11.38
C ARG A 310 -6.40 8.08 -11.49
N GLU A 311 -7.10 9.19 -11.64
CA GLU A 311 -6.54 10.54 -11.70
C GLU A 311 -6.79 11.30 -10.39
N ASN A 312 -7.40 10.67 -9.38
CA ASN A 312 -7.64 11.30 -8.09
C ASN A 312 -6.53 10.96 -7.10
N LEU A 313 -5.54 11.85 -6.97
CA LEU A 313 -4.45 11.66 -6.03
C LEU A 313 -4.90 11.58 -4.56
N TYR A 314 -6.09 12.09 -4.20
CA TYR A 314 -6.59 11.96 -2.83
C TYR A 314 -6.92 10.52 -2.42
N SER A 315 -7.06 9.60 -3.39
CA SER A 315 -7.32 8.19 -3.08
C SER A 315 -6.12 7.45 -2.50
N ILE A 316 -4.92 8.05 -2.49
CA ILE A 316 -3.75 7.42 -1.87
C ILE A 316 -3.74 7.55 -0.35
N ILE A 317 -4.55 8.48 0.19
CA ILE A 317 -4.75 8.57 1.64
C ILE A 317 -5.54 7.35 2.08
N ASP A 318 -5.08 6.74 3.16
CA ASP A 318 -5.67 5.53 3.70
C ASP A 318 -7.19 5.64 3.91
N GLY A 319 -7.92 4.63 3.44
CA GLY A 319 -9.38 4.55 3.52
C GLY A 319 -10.18 5.68 2.84
N ILE A 320 -9.55 6.67 2.19
CA ILE A 320 -10.26 7.66 1.38
C ILE A 320 -10.60 7.03 0.02
N LYS A 321 -11.85 6.57 -0.09
CA LYS A 321 -12.40 6.10 -1.36
C LYS A 321 -12.92 7.26 -2.20
N ASP A 322 -12.37 7.45 -3.39
CA ASP A 322 -13.10 8.14 -4.45
C ASP A 322 -14.17 7.20 -5.02
N ASN A 323 -15.41 7.40 -4.56
CA ASN A 323 -16.58 6.62 -4.96
C ASN A 323 -17.29 7.16 -6.21
N SER A 324 -16.72 8.14 -6.93
CA SER A 324 -17.40 8.73 -8.08
C SER A 324 -17.63 7.73 -9.22
N HIS A 325 -16.69 6.79 -9.48
CA HIS A 325 -16.77 5.87 -10.63
C HIS A 325 -16.05 4.51 -10.45
N ASN A 326 -16.65 3.59 -9.67
CA ASN A 326 -16.17 2.22 -9.44
C ASN A 326 -14.83 2.14 -8.69
N GLY A 327 -14.82 2.73 -7.48
CA GLY A 327 -13.67 2.88 -6.59
C GLY A 327 -12.82 1.61 -6.40
N HIS A 328 -11.53 1.82 -6.07
CA HIS A 328 -10.45 0.84 -5.86
C HIS A 328 -9.53 0.55 -7.07
N LYS A 329 -9.42 1.46 -8.05
CA LYS A 329 -8.30 1.40 -9.01
C LYS A 329 -7.10 2.15 -8.46
N ALA A 330 -5.93 1.52 -8.51
CA ALA A 330 -4.68 2.15 -8.10
C ALA A 330 -4.43 3.45 -8.88
N TYR A 331 -3.97 4.47 -8.16
CA TYR A 331 -3.36 5.65 -8.76
C TYR A 331 -2.08 5.24 -9.50
N TYR A 332 -1.70 5.95 -10.55
CA TYR A 332 -0.52 5.62 -11.35
C TYR A 332 0.23 6.86 -11.86
N SER A 333 1.55 6.73 -11.99
CA SER A 333 2.44 7.82 -12.46
C SER A 333 2.69 7.83 -13.98
N TYR A 334 2.27 6.81 -14.73
CA TYR A 334 2.50 6.65 -16.18
C TYR A 334 2.25 7.92 -16.99
N LEU A 335 3.27 8.36 -17.73
CA LEU A 335 3.19 9.40 -18.74
C LEU A 335 3.40 8.81 -20.14
N SER A 336 2.52 9.21 -21.06
CA SER A 336 2.59 8.77 -22.46
C SER A 336 3.80 9.32 -23.20
N ASP A 337 4.27 10.51 -22.82
CA ASP A 337 5.50 11.12 -23.34
C ASP A 337 6.72 10.53 -22.60
N PRO A 338 7.60 9.78 -23.28
CA PRO A 338 8.78 9.18 -22.66
C PRO A 338 9.76 10.21 -22.11
N ASP A 339 9.87 11.39 -22.73
CA ASP A 339 10.82 12.43 -22.33
C ASP A 339 10.37 13.19 -21.08
N ALA A 340 9.09 13.07 -20.71
CA ALA A 340 8.51 13.68 -19.52
C ALA A 340 8.50 12.74 -18.31
N ARG A 341 8.97 11.49 -18.43
CA ARG A 341 8.94 10.50 -17.34
C ARG A 341 10.01 10.84 -16.29
N PRO A 342 9.66 10.90 -15.00
CA PRO A 342 10.63 11.22 -13.96
C PRO A 342 11.65 10.10 -13.79
N GLU A 343 12.85 10.46 -13.31
CA GLU A 343 13.88 9.48 -12.98
C GLU A 343 13.47 8.60 -11.80
N HIS A 344 12.81 9.20 -10.81
CA HIS A 344 12.27 8.55 -9.63
C HIS A 344 10.78 8.84 -9.51
N ASP A 345 10.01 7.83 -9.14
CA ASP A 345 8.62 8.01 -8.74
C ASP A 345 8.55 8.12 -7.21
N TRP A 346 7.56 8.86 -6.72
CA TRP A 346 7.31 9.00 -5.29
C TRP A 346 5.84 9.31 -5.01
N TYR A 347 5.40 8.94 -3.81
CA TYR A 347 4.07 9.19 -3.27
C TYR A 347 4.22 9.72 -1.84
N GLN A 348 3.53 10.80 -1.53
CA GLN A 348 3.76 11.60 -0.33
C GLN A 348 2.47 11.98 0.38
N LEU A 349 2.53 12.02 1.71
CA LEU A 349 1.55 12.69 2.55
C LEU A 349 2.22 13.90 3.21
N GLY A 350 1.72 15.10 2.92
CA GLY A 350 2.12 16.34 3.58
C GLY A 350 1.12 16.75 4.66
N PHE A 351 1.61 17.36 5.73
CA PHE A 351 0.86 17.86 6.86
C PHE A 351 1.05 19.38 6.94
N SER A 352 0.00 20.11 7.35
CA SER A 352 0.07 21.58 7.45
C SER A 352 0.93 22.10 8.61
N GLN A 353 1.45 21.20 9.44
CA GLN A 353 2.36 21.47 10.55
C GLN A 353 3.23 20.23 10.81
N PRO A 354 4.38 20.36 11.49
CA PRO A 354 5.24 19.23 11.82
C PRO A 354 4.52 18.18 12.67
N VAL A 355 4.72 16.91 12.32
CA VAL A 355 4.25 15.74 13.06
C VAL A 355 5.41 14.75 13.23
N LYS A 356 5.29 13.82 14.18
CA LYS A 356 6.29 12.76 14.38
C LYS A 356 5.87 11.51 13.63
N PHE A 357 6.74 11.02 12.75
CA PHE A 357 6.56 9.78 12.01
C PHE A 357 7.36 8.65 12.64
N GLU A 358 6.79 7.45 12.68
CA GLU A 358 7.46 6.24 13.20
C GLU A 358 7.40 5.08 12.22
N GLN A 359 6.33 5.05 11.40
CA GLN A 359 6.14 4.05 10.37
C GLN A 359 5.34 4.62 9.20
N ILE A 360 5.60 4.07 8.01
CA ILE A 360 4.75 4.25 6.85
C ILE A 360 4.46 2.90 6.20
N THR A 361 3.20 2.66 5.86
CA THR A 361 2.75 1.45 5.19
C THR A 361 2.39 1.80 3.75
N PHE A 362 3.06 1.15 2.81
CA PHE A 362 2.81 1.28 1.38
C PHE A 362 2.05 0.07 0.86
N CYS A 363 0.86 0.30 0.32
CA CYS A 363 0.09 -0.72 -0.40
C CYS A 363 0.28 -0.52 -1.91
N THR A 364 1.05 -1.41 -2.55
CA THR A 364 1.35 -1.32 -3.99
C THR A 364 0.10 -1.52 -4.85
N GLY A 365 0.11 -1.03 -6.09
CA GLY A 365 -1.01 -1.19 -7.02
C GLY A 365 -0.85 -2.34 -8.02
N ASP A 366 -1.40 -2.11 -9.22
CA ASP A 366 -1.33 -3.00 -10.38
C ASP A 366 0.09 -3.04 -10.99
N VAL A 367 0.58 -4.23 -11.32
CA VAL A 367 1.70 -4.39 -12.28
C VAL A 367 1.11 -4.59 -13.67
N VAL A 368 1.49 -3.74 -14.62
CA VAL A 368 0.97 -3.74 -15.98
C VAL A 368 1.94 -4.44 -16.91
N TRP A 369 1.45 -5.38 -17.72
CA TRP A 369 2.28 -6.24 -18.58
C TRP A 369 2.20 -5.85 -20.05
N ASN A 370 3.24 -6.18 -20.82
CA ASN A 370 3.35 -5.85 -22.24
C ASN A 370 2.41 -6.69 -23.12
N ARG A 371 2.10 -7.93 -22.74
CA ARG A 371 1.24 -8.82 -23.53
C ARG A 371 0.06 -9.35 -22.73
N ILE A 372 -1.12 -9.29 -23.35
CA ILE A 372 -2.24 -10.18 -23.04
C ILE A 372 -1.83 -11.57 -23.57
N ASN A 373 -1.77 -12.60 -22.72
CA ASN A 373 -1.49 -14.01 -23.06
C ASN A 373 -0.04 -14.47 -23.40
N ASN A 374 0.99 -14.28 -22.56
CA ASN A 374 2.09 -15.29 -22.50
C ASN A 374 3.00 -15.14 -21.26
N TYR A 375 2.98 -16.16 -20.39
CA TYR A 375 4.00 -16.54 -19.40
C TYR A 375 4.75 -15.43 -18.62
N TYR A 376 4.36 -15.28 -17.35
CA TYR A 376 4.90 -14.41 -16.30
C TYR A 376 6.44 -14.39 -16.16
N ARG A 377 7.16 -15.48 -16.45
CA ARG A 377 8.62 -15.54 -16.20
C ARG A 377 9.50 -14.99 -17.32
N HIS A 378 8.92 -14.61 -18.46
CA HIS A 378 9.68 -14.14 -19.63
C HIS A 378 9.12 -12.88 -20.29
N ASP A 379 8.02 -12.31 -19.79
CA ASP A 379 7.52 -11.02 -20.30
C ASP A 379 8.12 -9.86 -19.52
N ASN A 380 8.39 -8.76 -20.23
CA ASN A 380 8.81 -7.52 -19.60
C ASN A 380 7.54 -6.80 -19.15
N ALA A 381 7.44 -6.44 -17.88
CA ALA A 381 6.35 -5.56 -17.43
C ALA A 381 6.48 -4.18 -18.09
N ARG A 382 5.34 -3.56 -18.42
CA ARG A 382 5.27 -2.16 -18.85
C ARG A 382 5.62 -1.23 -17.69
N GLY A 383 5.12 -1.52 -16.51
CA GLY A 383 5.40 -0.76 -15.29
C GLY A 383 4.42 -1.14 -14.19
N GLY A 384 4.27 -0.28 -13.21
CA GLY A 384 3.38 -0.45 -12.06
C GLY A 384 4.08 -0.97 -10.80
N PHE A 385 5.41 -1.02 -10.78
CA PHE A 385 6.21 -1.43 -9.64
C PHE A 385 7.48 -0.57 -9.56
N PHE A 386 8.08 -0.58 -8.39
CA PHE A 386 9.40 -0.02 -8.14
C PHE A 386 10.47 -1.11 -8.27
N ASP A 387 11.65 -0.76 -8.79
CA ASP A 387 12.83 -1.65 -8.77
C ASP A 387 13.56 -1.58 -7.41
N ASP A 388 13.51 -0.42 -6.76
CA ASP A 388 14.04 -0.12 -5.44
C ASP A 388 13.10 0.85 -4.71
N LEU A 389 13.16 0.89 -3.37
CA LEU A 389 12.32 1.76 -2.55
C LEU A 389 13.08 2.22 -1.31
N THR A 390 12.90 3.48 -0.94
CA THR A 390 13.22 4.01 0.39
C THR A 390 12.10 4.95 0.86
N VAL A 391 12.25 5.48 2.09
CA VAL A 391 11.38 6.46 2.72
C VAL A 391 12.16 7.73 2.97
N GLU A 392 11.53 8.87 2.71
CA GLU A 392 12.10 10.17 3.04
C GLU A 392 11.08 11.02 3.79
N ILE A 393 11.56 11.82 4.73
CA ILE A 393 10.78 12.78 5.50
C ILE A 393 11.24 14.19 5.13
N LEU A 394 10.28 15.07 4.84
CA LEU A 394 10.54 16.48 4.58
C LEU A 394 10.64 17.23 5.92
N ARG A 395 11.81 17.79 6.20
CA ARG A 395 12.08 18.65 7.37
C ARG A 395 12.94 19.82 6.92
N ASP A 396 12.60 21.03 7.34
CA ASP A 396 13.32 22.26 6.98
C ASP A 396 13.58 22.38 5.46
N SER A 397 12.52 22.14 4.67
CA SER A 397 12.56 22.15 3.19
C SER A 397 13.52 21.12 2.54
N ARG A 398 14.00 20.12 3.29
CA ARG A 398 14.91 19.08 2.82
C ARG A 398 14.35 17.68 3.09
N TYR A 399 14.60 16.76 2.17
CA TYR A 399 14.26 15.35 2.36
C TYR A 399 15.43 14.65 3.04
N ILE A 400 15.13 13.91 4.11
CA ILE A 400 16.09 13.06 4.83
C ILE A 400 15.56 11.64 4.90
N GLU A 401 16.45 10.65 4.77
CA GLU A 401 16.13 9.25 5.06
C GLU A 401 16.16 9.05 6.59
N PRO A 402 15.09 8.53 7.21
CA PRO A 402 15.05 8.39 8.66
C PRO A 402 15.99 7.27 9.14
N ALA A 403 16.57 7.46 10.32
CA ALA A 403 17.53 6.51 10.90
C ALA A 403 16.88 5.16 11.25
N ASN A 404 17.67 4.09 11.17
CA ASN A 404 17.24 2.71 11.44
C ASN A 404 16.07 2.22 10.57
N LEU A 405 15.95 2.73 9.33
CA LEU A 405 14.93 2.30 8.38
C LEU A 405 14.96 0.78 8.14
N GLN A 406 13.82 0.13 8.39
CA GLN A 406 13.59 -1.29 8.12
C GLN A 406 12.38 -1.45 7.20
N MET A 407 12.52 -2.31 6.20
CA MET A 407 11.46 -2.65 5.25
C MET A 407 11.01 -4.10 5.45
N ALA A 408 9.72 -4.33 5.69
CA ALA A 408 9.16 -5.66 5.87
C ALA A 408 7.72 -5.82 5.31
N PRO A 409 7.45 -6.85 4.48
CA PRO A 409 8.42 -7.74 3.83
C PRO A 409 9.26 -6.99 2.76
N PRO A 410 10.40 -7.54 2.30
CA PRO A 410 11.16 -6.94 1.20
C PRO A 410 10.30 -6.73 -0.04
N LEU A 411 10.59 -5.67 -0.80
CA LEU A 411 9.92 -5.37 -2.07
C LEU A 411 9.98 -6.57 -3.03
N ASP A 412 8.81 -7.01 -3.47
CA ASP A 412 8.65 -8.00 -4.54
C ASP A 412 8.01 -7.32 -5.74
N ARG A 413 8.85 -6.97 -6.71
CA ARG A 413 8.45 -6.27 -7.94
C ARG A 413 7.36 -6.96 -8.76
N PHE A 414 7.08 -8.24 -8.49
CA PHE A 414 6.05 -9.00 -9.19
C PHE A 414 4.78 -9.21 -8.37
N LYS A 415 4.77 -8.76 -7.12
CA LYS A 415 3.62 -8.88 -6.23
C LYS A 415 2.79 -7.60 -6.26
N MET A 416 1.71 -7.65 -7.05
CA MET A 416 0.67 -6.62 -6.99
C MET A 416 -0.02 -6.63 -5.62
N TYR A 417 -0.44 -5.46 -5.14
CA TYR A 417 -1.11 -5.28 -3.84
C TYR A 417 -0.29 -5.83 -2.67
N GLN A 418 1.03 -5.68 -2.76
CA GLN A 418 1.92 -5.95 -1.65
C GLN A 418 1.79 -4.80 -0.66
N THR A 419 1.47 -5.14 0.59
CA THR A 419 1.64 -4.24 1.72
C THR A 419 3.08 -4.36 2.22
N ILE A 420 3.79 -3.23 2.22
CA ILE A 420 5.16 -3.10 2.71
C ILE A 420 5.11 -2.12 3.88
N ASN A 421 5.58 -2.55 5.05
CA ASN A 421 5.72 -1.66 6.20
C ASN A 421 7.16 -1.19 6.28
N PHE A 422 7.33 0.11 6.44
CA PHE A 422 8.60 0.75 6.73
C PHE A 422 8.56 1.28 8.15
N SER A 423 9.44 0.79 9.03
CA SER A 423 9.59 1.29 10.39
C SER A 423 10.96 1.92 10.56
N PHE A 424 11.05 3.01 11.30
CA PHE A 424 12.28 3.75 11.52
C PHE A 424 12.25 4.40 12.90
N SER A 425 13.36 5.02 13.31
CA SER A 425 13.42 5.78 14.55
C SER A 425 12.47 6.97 14.46
N PRO A 426 11.75 7.36 15.53
CA PRO A 426 10.81 8.48 15.46
C PRO A 426 11.46 9.74 14.88
N THR A 427 10.84 10.35 13.87
CA THR A 427 11.41 11.50 13.16
C THR A 427 10.35 12.56 12.91
N VAL A 428 10.66 13.83 13.20
CA VAL A 428 9.72 14.94 13.00
C VAL A 428 9.86 15.53 11.61
N GLY A 429 8.73 15.81 10.95
CA GLY A 429 8.71 16.51 9.67
C GLY A 429 7.33 16.96 9.22
N ASP A 430 7.32 17.69 8.12
CA ASP A 430 6.12 18.25 7.49
C ASP A 430 5.49 17.29 6.47
N ALA A 431 6.27 16.34 5.94
CA ALA A 431 5.77 15.35 5.01
C ALA A 431 6.58 14.06 5.08
N ILE A 432 5.95 12.97 4.65
CA ILE A 432 6.62 11.67 4.48
C ILE A 432 6.28 11.11 3.11
N ARG A 433 7.28 10.54 2.43
CA ARG A 433 7.12 9.93 1.12
C ARG A 433 7.83 8.59 1.01
N ILE A 434 7.29 7.74 0.15
CA ILE A 434 8.05 6.65 -0.46
C ILE A 434 8.62 7.14 -1.79
N ILE A 435 9.84 6.73 -2.11
CA ILE A 435 10.53 7.10 -3.36
C ILE A 435 11.33 5.92 -3.88
N GLY A 436 11.46 5.82 -5.20
CA GLY A 436 12.33 4.84 -5.82
C GLY A 436 12.31 4.86 -7.34
N THR A 437 13.08 3.95 -7.95
CA THR A 437 13.18 3.82 -9.40
C THR A 437 11.93 3.13 -9.98
N PRO A 438 11.17 3.76 -10.91
CA PRO A 438 10.04 3.11 -11.54
C PRO A 438 10.49 2.06 -12.56
N GLY A 439 10.01 0.84 -12.38
CA GLY A 439 10.38 -0.31 -13.18
C GLY A 439 9.57 -0.47 -14.47
N GLY A 440 10.00 -1.42 -15.30
CA GLY A 440 9.33 -1.79 -16.55
C GLY A 440 9.69 -0.91 -17.76
N THR A 441 9.24 -1.33 -18.95
CA THR A 441 9.61 -0.68 -20.22
C THR A 441 9.04 0.72 -20.40
N GLU A 442 7.98 1.05 -19.67
CA GLU A 442 7.31 2.35 -19.69
C GLU A 442 7.57 3.20 -18.44
N ARG A 443 8.38 2.71 -17.48
CA ARG A 443 8.87 3.44 -16.30
C ARG A 443 7.77 4.21 -15.57
N PHE A 444 6.89 3.47 -14.91
CA PHE A 444 5.88 4.04 -14.03
C PHE A 444 5.57 3.11 -12.87
N THR A 445 4.91 3.62 -11.85
CA THR A 445 4.48 2.89 -10.66
C THR A 445 2.99 3.06 -10.41
N THR A 446 2.45 2.23 -9.52
CA THR A 446 1.07 2.33 -9.07
C THR A 446 1.00 2.18 -7.56
N ILE A 447 -0.01 2.81 -6.96
CA ILE A 447 -0.27 2.77 -5.52
C ILE A 447 -1.76 2.59 -5.26
N MET A 448 -2.08 1.73 -4.29
CA MET A 448 -3.42 1.70 -3.71
C MET A 448 -3.50 2.77 -2.62
N GLU A 449 -2.67 2.65 -1.59
CA GLU A 449 -2.72 3.53 -0.42
C GLU A 449 -1.36 3.71 0.24
N LEU A 450 -1.26 4.80 0.98
CA LEU A 450 -0.16 5.17 1.85
C LEU A 450 -0.74 5.51 3.23
N GLU A 451 -0.28 4.80 4.25
CA GLU A 451 -0.78 4.94 5.63
C GLU A 451 0.41 5.33 6.52
N ALA A 452 0.35 6.51 7.15
CA ALA A 452 1.37 6.99 8.06
C ALA A 452 0.97 6.71 9.52
N GLN A 453 1.96 6.34 10.33
CA GLN A 453 1.82 6.08 11.77
C GLN A 453 2.81 6.95 12.55
N GLY A 454 2.39 7.40 13.73
CA GLY A 454 3.16 8.28 14.60
C GLY A 454 2.26 9.13 15.49
N ASP A 455 2.68 10.37 15.77
CA ASP A 455 2.02 11.29 16.70
C ASP A 455 1.88 12.70 16.11
N ILE A 456 0.69 13.30 16.25
CA ILE A 456 0.43 14.69 15.85
C ILE A 456 1.05 15.71 16.81
N ALA A 457 1.43 15.28 18.02
CA ALA A 457 2.14 16.06 19.01
C ALA A 457 3.59 15.53 19.08
N PRO A 458 4.52 16.10 18.29
CA PRO A 458 5.89 15.58 18.20
C PRO A 458 6.70 15.69 19.50
N GLY A 459 6.25 16.51 20.46
CA GLY A 459 6.96 16.79 21.70
C GLY A 459 7.99 17.92 21.52
N LEU A 460 9.05 17.89 22.32
CA LEU A 460 10.17 18.81 22.20
C LEU A 460 11.15 18.31 21.12
N TYR A 461 11.42 19.11 20.09
CA TYR A 461 12.35 18.75 19.00
C TYR A 461 13.07 19.99 18.48
N THR A 462 14.15 19.77 17.71
CA THR A 462 14.88 20.83 17.02
C THR A 462 14.13 21.25 15.75
N ALA A 463 13.53 22.43 15.72
CA ALA A 463 12.74 22.90 14.58
C ALA A 463 13.59 23.25 13.36
N SER A 464 14.72 23.93 13.57
CA SER A 464 15.68 24.25 12.50
C SER A 464 17.07 24.52 13.07
N VAL A 465 18.10 24.22 12.28
CA VAL A 465 19.49 24.63 12.58
C VAL A 465 20.04 25.42 11.41
N GLN A 466 20.39 26.68 11.69
CA GLN A 466 20.94 27.62 10.72
C GLN A 466 22.41 27.85 11.03
N ILE A 467 23.27 27.51 10.08
CA ILE A 467 24.68 27.86 10.09
C ILE A 467 24.82 29.23 9.40
N ALA A 468 25.52 30.16 10.04
CA ALA A 468 25.66 31.56 9.64
C ALA A 468 24.29 32.23 9.33
N ASN A 469 24.09 32.71 8.10
CA ASN A 469 22.88 33.42 7.65
C ASN A 469 21.74 32.49 7.19
N GLY A 470 21.74 31.22 7.59
CA GLY A 470 20.68 30.26 7.23
C GLY A 470 21.00 29.36 6.04
N GLN A 471 22.29 29.23 5.69
CA GLN A 471 22.77 28.31 4.66
C GLN A 471 23.76 27.37 5.32
N LEU A 472 23.49 26.05 5.25
CA LEU A 472 24.18 25.04 6.06
C LEU A 472 25.72 25.02 5.91
N GLN A 473 26.29 25.60 4.84
CA GLN A 473 27.72 25.49 4.49
C GLN A 473 28.21 26.75 3.77
N ARG A 474 29.26 27.40 4.31
CA ARG A 474 29.82 28.67 3.80
C ARG A 474 31.32 28.82 4.14
N SER A 475 31.93 29.76 3.42
CA SER A 475 33.29 30.28 3.66
C SER A 475 33.47 31.02 5.00
N ASP A 476 32.37 31.44 5.64
CA ASP A 476 32.34 32.06 6.95
C ASP A 476 31.27 31.39 7.84
N VAL A 477 31.64 31.04 9.06
CA VAL A 477 30.73 30.53 10.09
C VAL A 477 30.96 31.31 11.38
N SER A 478 30.36 32.49 11.45
CA SER A 478 30.42 33.40 12.59
C SER A 478 29.36 33.13 13.67
N LYS A 479 28.29 32.42 13.31
CA LYS A 479 27.15 32.13 14.19
C LYS A 479 26.47 30.81 13.83
N ILE A 480 25.97 30.09 14.84
CA ILE A 480 24.99 29.01 14.66
C ILE A 480 23.72 29.38 15.42
N THR A 481 22.56 29.14 14.79
CA THR A 481 21.25 29.32 15.39
C THR A 481 20.52 28.00 15.43
N VAL A 482 20.07 27.58 16.61
CA VAL A 482 19.20 26.42 16.78
C VAL A 482 17.86 26.94 17.29
N ILE A 483 16.78 26.58 16.59
CA ILE A 483 15.41 26.91 16.99
C ILE A 483 14.76 25.62 17.49
N PHE A 484 14.18 25.66 18.69
CA PHE A 484 13.43 24.54 19.28
C PHE A 484 11.93 24.70 19.04
N SER A 485 11.19 23.60 19.23
CA SER A 485 9.73 23.60 19.08
C SER A 485 8.97 24.28 20.23
N ASP A 486 9.60 24.41 21.40
CA ASP A 486 9.07 25.06 22.60
C ASP A 486 10.23 25.65 23.43
N ASP A 487 9.89 26.38 24.50
CA ASP A 487 10.86 26.90 25.47
C ASP A 487 11.61 25.77 26.18
N VAL A 488 12.93 25.90 26.31
CA VAL A 488 13.80 24.88 26.88
C VAL A 488 14.68 25.38 28.01
N THR A 489 14.95 24.51 28.96
CA THR A 489 16.08 24.65 29.87
C THR A 489 17.32 24.07 29.19
N ILE A 490 18.28 24.95 28.88
CA ILE A 490 19.54 24.60 28.23
C ILE A 490 20.69 25.41 28.84
N THR A 491 21.84 24.77 28.97
CA THR A 491 23.08 25.33 29.52
C THR A 491 24.25 25.07 28.57
N PRO A 492 25.38 25.78 28.71
CA PRO A 492 26.58 25.50 27.92
C PRO A 492 27.11 24.07 28.04
N ASP A 493 26.85 23.37 29.16
CA ASP A 493 27.28 21.98 29.36
C ASP A 493 26.49 20.98 28.50
N ASP A 494 25.32 21.38 27.99
CA ASP A 494 24.46 20.56 27.13
C ASP A 494 24.88 20.59 25.65
N ILE A 495 25.91 21.35 25.31
CA ILE A 495 26.34 21.61 23.92
C ILE A 495 27.79 21.17 23.74
N GLN A 496 28.03 20.41 22.68
CA GLN A 496 29.38 20.06 22.26
C GLN A 496 29.59 20.46 20.80
N LEU A 497 30.71 21.12 20.51
CA LEU A 497 31.12 21.46 19.14
C LEU A 497 32.50 20.88 18.88
N PHE A 498 32.58 19.89 17.99
CA PHE A 498 33.78 19.10 17.73
C PHE A 498 34.28 19.29 16.29
N GLY A 499 35.54 19.69 16.12
CA GLY A 499 36.22 19.69 14.82
C GLY A 499 36.88 18.35 14.52
N ILE A 500 36.53 17.71 13.41
CA ILE A 500 36.92 16.33 13.06
C ILE A 500 38.42 16.23 12.76
N THR A 501 39.01 17.21 12.06
CA THR A 501 40.41 17.13 11.60
C THR A 501 41.39 17.36 12.75
N TYR A 502 41.06 18.27 13.67
CA TYR A 502 41.97 18.65 14.76
C TYR A 502 41.67 17.94 16.08
N GLY A 503 40.53 17.26 16.20
CA GLY A 503 40.11 16.58 17.42
C GLY A 503 39.90 17.53 18.60
N THR A 504 39.71 18.82 18.32
CA THR A 504 39.55 19.88 19.30
C THR A 504 38.07 20.13 19.56
N VAL A 505 37.64 19.93 20.81
CA VAL A 505 36.41 20.53 21.34
C VAL A 505 36.70 22.03 21.50
N LEU A 506 35.89 22.89 20.88
CA LEU A 506 35.98 24.32 21.14
C LEU A 506 35.58 24.56 22.61
N ASP A 507 36.45 25.22 23.38
CA ASP A 507 36.20 25.47 24.80
C ASP A 507 34.95 26.35 24.93
N ALA A 508 34.05 26.04 25.87
CA ALA A 508 32.82 26.81 26.09
C ALA A 508 33.09 28.30 26.38
N GLY A 509 34.30 28.64 26.85
CA GLY A 509 34.76 30.02 27.02
C GLY A 509 35.07 30.79 25.72
N GLN A 510 35.07 30.13 24.56
CA GLN A 510 35.29 30.70 23.22
C GLN A 510 33.99 30.82 22.40
N ILE A 511 32.85 30.43 22.99
CA ILE A 511 31.54 30.47 22.35
C ILE A 511 30.65 31.40 23.18
N ASP A 512 30.20 32.50 22.58
CA ASP A 512 29.21 33.37 23.20
C ASP A 512 27.83 32.70 23.07
N PHE A 513 27.37 32.13 24.18
CA PHE A 513 26.10 31.43 24.33
C PHE A 513 24.99 32.42 24.71
N ALA A 514 23.95 32.47 23.89
CA ALA A 514 22.73 33.22 24.19
C ALA A 514 21.48 32.41 23.85
N TYR A 515 20.56 32.31 24.81
CA TYR A 515 19.24 31.72 24.60
C TYR A 515 18.15 32.79 24.73
N ASP A 516 17.24 32.83 23.77
CA ASP A 516 16.06 33.70 23.75
C ASP A 516 14.80 32.84 23.96
N ASP A 517 14.17 33.01 25.13
CA ASP A 517 12.98 32.26 25.58
C ASP A 517 11.70 32.67 24.83
N PHE A 518 11.70 33.82 24.15
CA PHE A 518 10.57 34.27 23.35
C PHE A 518 10.64 33.71 21.92
N LEU A 519 11.85 33.54 21.40
CA LEU A 519 12.10 32.98 20.06
C LEU A 519 12.40 31.47 20.07
N PHE A 520 12.51 30.86 21.26
CA PHE A 520 12.97 29.49 21.49
C PHE A 520 14.30 29.21 20.77
N GLN A 521 15.18 30.21 20.81
CA GLN A 521 16.34 30.30 19.93
C GLN A 521 17.63 30.27 20.74
N LEU A 522 18.43 29.23 20.53
CA LEU A 522 19.84 29.19 20.91
C LEU A 522 20.68 29.85 19.83
N THR A 523 21.55 30.77 20.23
CA THR A 523 22.55 31.40 19.38
C THR A 523 23.94 31.14 19.94
N LEU A 524 24.80 30.55 19.12
CA LEU A 524 26.22 30.37 19.39
C LEU A 524 26.97 31.34 18.48
N LYS A 525 27.63 32.36 19.06
CA LYS A 525 28.50 33.26 18.29
C LYS A 525 29.95 32.91 18.55
N PHE A 526 30.75 32.98 17.49
CA PHE A 526 32.18 32.74 17.55
C PHE A 526 32.88 34.09 17.47
N ASP A 527 33.04 34.73 18.62
CA ASP A 527 33.79 35.97 18.77
C ASP A 527 35.17 35.63 19.33
N THR A 528 36.20 36.03 18.59
CA THR A 528 37.59 35.79 18.99
C THR A 528 38.27 37.03 19.57
N ASP A 529 37.52 38.06 19.96
CA ASP A 529 37.98 39.36 20.48
C ASP A 529 38.94 39.30 21.71
N ASN A 530 39.23 38.11 22.26
CA ASN A 530 40.25 37.91 23.28
C ASN A 530 41.61 37.40 22.77
N ASP A 531 41.79 37.12 21.46
CA ASP A 531 43.08 36.70 20.89
C ASP A 531 43.33 37.36 19.52
N ALA A 532 44.46 38.04 19.37
CA ALA A 532 44.79 38.90 18.22
C ALA A 532 45.10 38.13 16.91
N ASN A 533 44.62 36.90 16.77
CA ASN A 533 44.99 35.96 15.71
C ASN A 533 43.81 35.27 15.02
N PHE A 534 42.56 35.58 15.36
CA PHE A 534 41.39 34.94 14.77
C PHE A 534 40.46 35.98 14.10
N THR A 535 39.79 35.51 13.05
CA THR A 535 38.70 36.21 12.35
C THR A 535 37.39 35.82 13.04
N ASP A 536 36.30 36.57 12.82
CA ASP A 536 34.96 36.33 13.41
C ASP A 536 34.27 35.02 12.92
N SER A 537 35.03 33.95 12.63
CA SER A 537 34.59 32.70 12.02
C SER A 537 35.25 31.50 12.69
N LEU A 538 34.57 30.34 12.65
CA LEU A 538 35.22 29.05 12.88
C LEU A 538 36.39 28.81 11.89
N PRO A 539 37.46 28.13 12.31
CA PRO A 539 38.53 27.64 11.42
C PRO A 539 38.04 26.70 10.31
N ASP A 540 38.90 26.45 9.31
CA ASP A 540 38.61 25.45 8.28
C ASP A 540 38.64 24.03 8.87
N ASP A 541 37.47 23.39 8.98
CA ASP A 541 37.31 22.00 9.40
C ASP A 541 35.88 21.51 9.06
N THR A 542 35.66 20.21 9.22
CA THR A 542 34.32 19.61 9.37
C THR A 542 33.97 19.57 10.86
N TYR A 543 32.77 20.02 11.19
CA TYR A 543 32.29 20.17 12.56
C TYR A 543 31.05 19.31 12.82
N GLN A 544 30.95 18.82 14.06
CA GLN A 544 29.73 18.23 14.62
C GLN A 544 29.26 19.08 15.79
N LEU A 545 28.07 19.66 15.66
CA LEU A 545 27.33 20.27 16.77
C LEU A 545 26.43 19.20 17.38
N MET A 546 26.62 18.89 18.67
CA MET A 546 25.85 17.89 19.40
C MET A 546 25.11 18.56 20.55
N LEU A 547 23.81 18.29 20.67
CA LEU A 547 22.96 18.77 21.76
C LEU A 547 22.54 17.58 22.63
N ASP A 548 22.78 17.62 23.94
CA ASP A 548 22.42 16.51 24.85
C ASP A 548 20.90 16.41 25.02
N CYS A 549 20.31 15.42 24.34
CA CYS A 549 18.87 15.23 24.31
C CYS A 549 18.29 14.87 25.69
N ASN A 550 19.08 14.26 26.58
CA ASN A 550 18.61 13.82 27.89
C ASN A 550 18.57 14.95 28.92
N SER A 551 19.40 15.98 28.72
CA SER A 551 19.56 17.09 29.66
C SER A 551 18.68 18.29 29.28
N ILE A 552 18.47 18.53 27.97
CA ILE A 552 17.61 19.60 27.46
C ILE A 552 16.14 19.20 27.65
N THR A 553 15.38 20.02 28.39
CA THR A 553 13.98 19.74 28.74
C THR A 553 13.08 20.96 28.62
N ASP A 554 11.80 20.73 28.31
CA ASP A 554 10.75 21.76 28.36
C ASP A 554 10.20 21.97 29.79
N ALA A 555 9.27 22.93 29.95
CA ALA A 555 8.62 23.19 31.24
C ALA A 555 7.75 22.03 31.76
N ALA A 556 7.33 21.10 30.88
CA ALA A 556 6.58 19.90 31.23
C ALA A 556 7.49 18.71 31.61
N GLY A 557 8.81 18.84 31.45
CA GLY A 557 9.81 17.81 31.68
C GLY A 557 9.97 16.82 30.53
N GLN A 558 9.50 17.16 29.32
CA GLN A 558 9.80 16.38 28.11
C GLN A 558 11.23 16.67 27.67
N THR A 559 11.95 15.62 27.33
CA THR A 559 13.33 15.70 26.80
C THR A 559 13.31 16.01 25.31
N LEU A 560 14.38 16.65 24.82
CA LEU A 560 14.58 16.89 23.40
C LEU A 560 14.60 15.55 22.63
N LEU A 561 13.86 15.48 21.53
CA LEU A 561 13.81 14.31 20.68
C LEU A 561 15.13 14.15 19.92
N ASP A 562 15.73 12.98 20.08
CA ASP A 562 16.88 12.54 19.30
C ASP A 562 16.40 11.95 17.96
N ASP A 563 16.20 12.82 16.96
CA ASP A 563 15.74 12.47 15.62
C ASP A 563 16.76 12.81 14.51
N ASP A 564 18.03 12.75 14.86
CA ASP A 564 19.14 12.87 13.93
C ASP A 564 19.42 11.51 13.21
N PRO A 565 20.42 11.43 12.32
CA PRO A 565 20.80 10.17 11.66
C PRO A 565 21.35 9.07 12.60
N ASN A 566 21.71 9.36 13.85
CA ASN A 566 22.26 8.42 14.84
C ASN A 566 21.55 8.49 16.21
N PRO A 567 20.25 8.15 16.30
CA PRO A 567 19.39 8.45 17.44
C PRO A 567 19.61 7.54 18.67
N SER A 568 20.78 6.91 18.77
CA SER A 568 21.17 5.97 19.84
C SER A 568 22.33 6.46 20.68
N ASP A 569 22.95 7.59 20.31
CA ASP A 569 24.02 8.19 21.10
C ASP A 569 23.50 9.17 22.16
N GLY A 570 22.23 9.57 22.09
CA GLY A 570 21.59 10.47 23.03
C GLY A 570 21.88 11.95 22.74
N PHE A 571 22.37 12.27 21.54
CA PHE A 571 22.68 13.62 21.11
C PHE A 571 22.03 13.93 19.77
N TYR A 572 21.36 15.08 19.68
CA TYR A 572 20.96 15.61 18.39
C TYR A 572 22.20 16.21 17.71
N THR A 573 22.70 15.55 16.66
CA THR A 573 23.93 15.91 15.97
C THR A 573 23.67 16.56 14.62
N VAL A 574 24.33 17.71 14.40
CA VAL A 574 24.37 18.40 13.10
C VAL A 574 25.80 18.45 12.61
N GLU A 575 26.03 17.84 11.44
CA GLU A 575 27.30 17.94 10.74
C GLU A 575 27.30 19.09 9.74
N PHE A 576 28.36 19.87 9.74
CA PHE A 576 28.59 20.94 8.76
C PHE A 576 30.09 21.12 8.54
N HIS A 577 30.48 21.96 7.59
CA HIS A 577 31.88 22.30 7.39
C HIS A 577 32.04 23.79 7.16
N ARG A 578 33.25 24.28 7.43
CA ARG A 578 33.71 25.62 7.07
C ARG A 578 34.95 25.44 6.21
N LEU A 579 34.92 26.00 4.99
CA LEU A 579 36.09 26.07 4.12
C LEU A 579 36.15 27.44 3.46
N PHE A 580 37.09 28.29 3.86
CA PHE A 580 37.22 29.61 3.27
C PHE A 580 37.49 29.51 1.77
N GLY A 581 36.69 30.20 0.95
CA GLY A 581 36.75 30.13 -0.50
C GLY A 581 35.73 29.17 -1.13
N ASP A 582 35.07 28.31 -0.35
CA ASP A 582 33.94 27.50 -0.81
C ASP A 582 32.64 28.31 -0.68
N ALA A 583 32.22 28.92 -1.79
CA ALA A 583 31.04 29.78 -1.84
C ALA A 583 29.80 29.02 -2.29
N ASP A 584 29.97 27.89 -3.00
CA ASP A 584 28.87 27.03 -3.43
C ASP A 584 28.53 25.92 -2.42
N GLY A 585 29.36 25.72 -1.40
CA GLY A 585 29.17 24.73 -0.33
C GLY A 585 29.50 23.30 -0.79
N SER A 586 30.32 23.14 -1.82
CA SER A 586 30.69 21.83 -2.37
C SER A 586 31.79 21.11 -1.58
N ALA A 587 32.28 21.71 -0.50
CA ALA A 587 33.47 21.33 0.25
C ALA A 587 34.76 21.33 -0.60
N ILE A 588 34.76 22.01 -1.76
CA ILE A 588 35.89 22.05 -2.70
C ILE A 588 36.02 23.45 -3.30
N VAL A 589 37.13 24.13 -3.05
CA VAL A 589 37.38 25.45 -3.67
C VAL A 589 37.88 25.29 -5.11
N ASN A 590 37.06 25.69 -6.07
CA ASN A 590 37.34 25.50 -7.49
C ASN A 590 36.85 26.65 -8.39
N PHE A 591 36.76 26.40 -9.70
CA PHE A 591 36.34 27.41 -10.68
C PHE A 591 34.90 27.88 -10.49
N THR A 592 34.02 27.07 -9.91
CA THR A 592 32.64 27.47 -9.57
C THR A 592 32.67 28.58 -8.52
N ASP A 593 33.47 28.42 -7.46
CA ASP A 593 33.63 29.44 -6.41
C ASP A 593 34.28 30.71 -6.94
N PHE A 594 35.31 30.59 -7.78
CA PHE A 594 35.92 31.75 -8.41
C PHE A 594 34.93 32.52 -9.28
N SER A 595 33.99 31.81 -9.92
CA SER A 595 32.94 32.45 -10.70
C SER A 595 31.98 33.25 -9.82
N ILE A 596 31.68 32.77 -8.61
CA ILE A 596 30.88 33.49 -7.60
C ILE A 596 31.66 34.71 -7.09
N LEU A 597 32.94 34.56 -6.74
CA LEU A 597 33.82 35.67 -6.33
C LEU A 597 33.89 36.76 -7.42
N ALA A 598 34.07 36.36 -8.67
CA ALA A 598 34.14 37.28 -9.81
C ALA A 598 32.80 37.97 -10.11
N LEU A 599 31.68 37.27 -9.88
CA LEU A 599 30.33 37.83 -10.06
C LEU A 599 30.07 38.98 -9.11
N HIS A 600 30.58 38.89 -7.87
CA HIS A 600 30.37 39.89 -6.81
C HIS A 600 31.56 40.83 -6.59
N TRP A 601 32.48 40.91 -7.55
CA TRP A 601 33.70 41.71 -7.43
C TRP A 601 33.40 43.22 -7.24
N LYS A 602 33.95 43.82 -6.18
CA LYS A 602 33.67 45.20 -5.71
C LYS A 602 32.22 45.46 -5.30
N GLU A 603 31.45 44.43 -5.08
CA GLU A 603 30.16 44.53 -4.42
C GLU A 603 30.34 44.16 -2.94
N ASP A 604 29.38 44.56 -2.12
CA ASP A 604 29.18 44.08 -0.75
C ASP A 604 28.16 42.94 -0.81
N PRO A 605 28.57 41.68 -1.05
CA PRO A 605 27.75 40.57 -0.70
C PRO A 605 28.07 40.18 0.74
N ALA A 606 27.37 40.78 1.72
CA ALA A 606 27.26 40.30 3.10
C ALA A 606 26.85 38.81 3.25
N ASP A 607 26.77 38.06 2.15
CA ASP A 607 26.19 36.73 2.01
C ASP A 607 27.07 35.75 1.18
N THR A 608 28.25 36.16 0.66
CA THR A 608 29.16 35.20 0.01
C THR A 608 30.13 34.54 0.98
N GLY A 609 30.42 35.17 2.13
CA GLY A 609 31.44 34.70 3.08
C GLY A 609 32.87 34.76 2.54
N LEU A 610 33.10 35.45 1.41
CA LEU A 610 34.40 35.57 0.74
C LEU A 610 35.19 36.82 1.13
N ASP A 611 34.59 37.73 1.89
CA ASP A 611 35.25 38.92 2.42
C ASP A 611 36.10 38.49 3.64
N SER A 612 37.40 38.37 3.41
CA SER A 612 38.36 37.84 4.39
C SER A 612 38.79 38.88 5.42
N ASN A 613 38.63 40.16 5.11
CA ASN A 613 39.15 41.26 5.92
C ASN A 613 38.02 42.11 6.54
N ALA A 614 36.76 41.75 6.28
CA ALA A 614 35.56 42.38 6.77
C ALA A 614 35.53 43.89 6.45
N ASP A 615 35.97 44.28 5.25
CA ASP A 615 35.92 45.66 4.76
C ASP A 615 34.68 45.99 3.91
N ASP A 616 33.74 45.04 3.85
CA ASP A 616 32.48 45.07 3.10
C ASP A 616 32.71 45.18 1.57
N LEU A 617 33.89 44.81 1.06
CA LEU A 617 34.23 44.91 -0.35
C LEU A 617 35.09 43.74 -0.83
N LEU A 618 34.53 42.86 -1.66
CA LEU A 618 35.34 41.85 -2.34
C LEU A 618 36.35 42.50 -3.28
N ASN A 619 37.63 42.44 -2.88
CA ASN A 619 38.69 43.16 -3.54
C ASN A 619 40.01 42.36 -3.58
N PHE A 620 41.10 43.04 -3.95
CA PHE A 620 42.41 42.38 -4.10
C PHE A 620 42.98 41.85 -2.78
N LEU A 621 42.44 42.27 -1.63
CA LEU A 621 42.82 41.80 -0.31
C LEU A 621 42.23 40.42 0.03
N ASP A 622 41.16 40.00 -0.65
CA ASP A 622 40.49 38.70 -0.45
C ASP A 622 41.00 37.59 -1.38
N ILE A 623 41.70 37.97 -2.46
CA ILE A 623 42.31 37.02 -3.38
C ILE A 623 43.37 36.13 -2.70
N PRO A 624 44.30 36.64 -1.88
CA PRO A 624 45.34 35.82 -1.27
C PRO A 624 44.79 34.62 -0.46
N PRO A 625 43.88 34.80 0.53
CA PRO A 625 43.33 33.66 1.26
C PRO A 625 42.48 32.73 0.36
N PHE A 626 41.78 33.27 -0.64
CA PHE A 626 41.06 32.44 -1.62
C PHE A 626 42.01 31.56 -2.45
N VAL A 627 43.16 32.10 -2.86
CA VAL A 627 44.19 31.38 -3.62
C VAL A 627 44.92 30.35 -2.76
N GLU A 628 45.11 30.63 -1.46
CA GLU A 628 45.70 29.66 -0.52
C GLU A 628 44.86 28.38 -0.43
N ASN A 629 43.54 28.51 -0.45
CA ASN A 629 42.61 27.38 -0.45
C ASN A 629 42.27 26.86 -1.87
N TRP A 630 42.87 27.37 -2.94
CA TRP A 630 42.56 26.92 -4.31
C TRP A 630 42.84 25.42 -4.52
N LEU A 631 41.84 24.66 -4.98
CA LEU A 631 41.85 23.19 -5.10
C LEU A 631 41.99 22.44 -3.77
N SER A 632 41.80 23.13 -2.64
CA SER A 632 41.59 22.45 -1.36
C SER A 632 40.22 21.78 -1.34
N SER A 633 40.11 20.70 -0.56
CA SER A 633 38.88 19.96 -0.37
C SER A 633 38.82 19.39 1.04
N LEU A 634 37.67 19.46 1.68
CA LEU A 634 37.40 18.69 2.90
C LEU A 634 36.85 17.32 2.49
N THR A 635 37.48 16.25 2.96
CA THR A 635 36.97 14.88 2.76
C THR A 635 36.11 14.50 3.96
N TYR A 636 34.84 14.20 3.70
CA TYR A 636 33.95 13.49 4.63
C TYR A 636 34.37 12.02 4.78
#